data_AF-A0A6D2WZ65-F1
#
_entry.id   AF-A0A6D2WZ65-F1
#
_cell.length_a   1.000
_cell.length_b   1.000
_cell.length_c   1.000
_cell.angle_alpha   90.00
_cell.angle_beta   90.00
_cell.angle_gamma   90.00
#
_symmetry.space_group_name_H-M   'P 1'
#
loop_
_entity.id
_entity.type
_entity.pdbx_description
1 polymer ?
#
loop_
_entity_poly.entity_id
_entity_poly.type
_entity_poly.pdbx_seq_one_letter_code
_entity_poly.pdbx_strand_id
1 'polypeptide(L)'
;MNNFRATILFWAAAAWAKSGKPLGEMDEVGVQKCKNALKLPVLEVLPGGGWDNLRNVDMGRVMELTYSNCRTTEDGQYIIPDEIFTIPQKQSNLEMNSEILESWANYQSSTSYSINTELSLFSKVNGKFSPEFQRMKTLQVKDQAITTRVQVRNLVYTVKINPTLELSSGFRKELLDISDRLENNQTRMATYLAELLVLNYGTHVITSVDAGAALIQEDHLRASFLQDSQSSHSAVTASAGLAFQNTVNFKFEENYTSQNVLTKSYLSNRTNSRVQSIGGVPFYPGITLQAWQQGITNHLVAIDRSGLPLHFFINPNMLPDLPGPLVKKVSKTVETAVKRYYTFNTYPGCTDLNSPNFNFQANTDDGSCEGKMTNFSFGGVYQECTQLSGNSDVLLCQKLEQKNPLTGDFSCPSGYSPVHLLSQIHEEGYNHLECHRKCTLLVFCKTVCEDVFQVAKAEFRAFWCVASSQVPENSGLLFGGLFSSKSINPMTNAQSCPAGYFPLRLFENLKVCVSQDYELGSRFAVPFGGFFSCTVGNPLVDPAISRDLGAPSLKKCPGGFSQHPALISDGCQVSYCVKSGLFTGGSLPPARLPPFTRPPLMSQAATNTVIVTNSENARSWIKDSQTHQWRLGEPIELRRAMNVIHGDGGGLSGGAAAGVTVGVTTILAVVITLAIYGTRKFKKKAYQAIEERQSLVPGTAATGDTTYQEQGQSPA
;
A
#
# COMPACT_ATOMS: atom_id res chain seq x y z
N MET A 1 -64.55 35.12 -43.86
CA MET A 1 -64.46 33.82 -43.15
C MET A 1 -64.09 34.08 -41.70
N ASN A 2 -64.98 33.80 -40.74
CA ASN A 2 -64.70 33.79 -39.29
C ASN A 2 -65.82 32.99 -38.58
N ASN A 3 -65.66 32.73 -37.27
CA ASN A 3 -66.62 32.02 -36.41
C ASN A 3 -66.85 30.52 -36.67
N PHE A 4 -65.78 29.76 -36.98
CA PHE A 4 -65.80 28.28 -36.88
C PHE A 4 -64.52 27.65 -36.28
N ARG A 5 -63.78 28.41 -35.46
CA ARG A 5 -62.57 27.93 -34.74
C ARG A 5 -62.55 28.13 -33.23
N ALA A 6 -63.53 28.82 -32.64
CA ALA A 6 -63.56 29.10 -31.20
C ALA A 6 -64.04 27.91 -30.34
N THR A 7 -65.00 27.12 -30.84
CA THR A 7 -65.79 26.21 -30.01
C THR A 7 -65.15 24.85 -29.72
N ILE A 8 -64.14 24.43 -30.50
CA ILE A 8 -63.50 23.10 -30.34
C ILE A 8 -62.42 23.11 -29.25
N LEU A 9 -61.77 24.25 -28.98
CA LEU A 9 -60.71 24.34 -27.98
C LEU A 9 -61.21 24.21 -26.53
N PHE A 10 -62.48 24.54 -26.26
CA PHE A 10 -63.04 24.49 -24.90
C PHE A 10 -63.38 23.07 -24.39
N TRP A 11 -63.50 22.07 -25.27
CA TRP A 11 -63.69 20.67 -24.86
C TRP A 11 -62.38 19.87 -24.74
N ALA A 12 -61.27 20.39 -25.26
CA ALA A 12 -59.95 19.80 -25.02
C ALA A 12 -59.45 20.05 -23.58
N ALA A 13 -59.73 21.24 -23.02
CA ALA A 13 -59.28 21.63 -21.69
C ALA A 13 -59.97 20.84 -20.55
N ALA A 14 -61.27 20.55 -20.68
CA ALA A 14 -62.04 19.85 -19.65
C ALA A 14 -61.65 18.36 -19.48
N ALA A 15 -61.09 17.73 -20.53
CA ALA A 15 -60.67 16.33 -20.48
C ALA A 15 -59.32 16.11 -19.77
N TRP A 16 -58.54 17.17 -19.52
CA TRP A 16 -57.26 17.11 -18.79
C TRP A 16 -57.37 17.41 -17.29
N ALA A 17 -58.58 17.63 -16.76
CA ALA A 17 -58.86 17.72 -15.33
C ALA A 17 -59.00 16.34 -14.64
N LYS A 18 -58.56 15.25 -15.28
CA LYS A 18 -58.82 13.87 -14.84
C LYS A 18 -57.75 13.36 -13.87
N SER A 19 -57.91 13.71 -12.58
CA SER A 19 -57.15 13.15 -11.45
C SER A 19 -55.63 13.16 -11.64
N GLY A 20 -55.04 14.35 -11.58
CA GLY A 20 -53.71 14.43 -10.98
C GLY A 20 -53.83 13.93 -9.55
N LYS A 21 -53.33 12.72 -9.27
CA LYS A 21 -53.03 12.30 -7.89
C LYS A 21 -52.23 13.42 -7.22
N PRO A 22 -52.36 13.63 -5.89
CA PRO A 22 -51.41 14.50 -5.20
C PRO A 22 -49.99 14.06 -5.59
N LEU A 23 -49.13 15.04 -5.90
CA LEU A 23 -47.74 14.79 -6.25
C LEU A 23 -47.17 13.91 -5.14
N GLY A 24 -46.78 12.69 -5.48
CA GLY A 24 -46.79 11.59 -4.53
C GLY A 24 -45.98 11.90 -3.28
N GLU A 25 -46.45 11.41 -2.13
CA GLU A 25 -45.55 11.10 -1.03
C GLU A 25 -44.41 10.27 -1.64
N MET A 26 -43.21 10.85 -1.69
CA MET A 26 -42.02 10.04 -1.86
C MET A 26 -41.99 9.13 -0.64
N ASP A 27 -42.23 7.83 -0.82
CA ASP A 27 -42.14 6.85 0.25
C ASP A 27 -40.86 7.11 1.05
N GLU A 28 -41.00 7.61 2.28
CA GLU A 28 -39.80 7.94 3.05
C GLU A 28 -39.10 6.64 3.42
N VAL A 29 -37.87 6.46 2.93
CA VAL A 29 -37.06 5.27 3.15
C VAL A 29 -35.95 5.56 4.16
N GLY A 30 -35.71 4.62 5.07
CA GLY A 30 -34.62 4.68 6.05
C GLY A 30 -34.76 5.82 7.06
N VAL A 31 -33.64 6.48 7.35
CA VAL A 31 -33.48 7.38 8.52
C VAL A 31 -34.58 8.45 8.63
N GLN A 32 -34.98 9.09 7.52
CA GLN A 32 -35.92 10.21 7.58
C GLN A 32 -37.33 9.75 8.00
N LYS A 33 -37.77 8.57 7.54
CA LYS A 33 -39.02 7.93 7.96
C LYS A 33 -39.09 7.79 9.47
N CYS A 34 -38.01 7.25 10.06
CA CYS A 34 -37.92 7.02 11.50
C CYS A 34 -37.88 8.33 12.29
N LYS A 35 -37.15 9.35 11.80
CA LYS A 35 -37.16 10.70 12.40
C LYS A 35 -38.54 11.32 12.39
N ASN A 36 -39.28 11.24 11.28
CA ASN A 36 -40.61 11.83 11.17
C ASN A 36 -41.67 11.08 12.01
N ALA A 37 -41.58 9.75 12.09
CA ALA A 37 -42.46 8.92 12.90
C ALA A 37 -42.23 9.10 14.41
N LEU A 38 -40.97 9.10 14.86
CA LEU A 38 -40.61 9.08 16.29
C LEU A 38 -40.31 10.47 16.88
N LYS A 39 -39.91 11.44 16.04
CA LYS A 39 -39.46 12.79 16.44
C LYS A 39 -38.25 12.80 17.38
N LEU A 40 -37.43 11.76 17.29
CA LEU A 40 -36.20 11.58 18.05
C LEU A 40 -34.93 11.85 17.20
N PRO A 41 -33.81 12.25 17.83
CA PRO A 41 -32.50 12.25 17.18
C PRO A 41 -32.03 10.83 16.82
N VAL A 42 -31.01 10.73 15.98
CA VAL A 42 -30.28 9.48 15.69
C VAL A 42 -29.02 9.48 16.55
N LEU A 43 -28.62 8.32 17.08
CA LEU A 43 -27.35 8.20 17.79
C LEU A 43 -26.19 8.37 16.81
N GLU A 44 -25.40 9.44 16.95
CA GLU A 44 -24.29 9.77 16.05
C GLU A 44 -23.06 8.85 16.22
N VAL A 45 -22.92 8.22 17.39
CA VAL A 45 -21.76 7.40 17.77
C VAL A 45 -21.98 5.94 17.37
N LEU A 46 -21.61 5.56 16.14
CA LEU A 46 -21.93 4.25 15.55
C LEU A 46 -20.69 3.43 15.11
N PRO A 47 -20.52 2.18 15.61
CA PRO A 47 -19.43 1.28 15.21
C PRO A 47 -19.63 0.72 13.78
N GLY A 48 -18.74 -0.15 13.33
CA GLY A 48 -18.72 -0.69 11.96
C GLY A 48 -18.01 0.20 10.93
N GLY A 49 -17.42 1.32 11.38
CA GLY A 49 -16.48 2.11 10.60
C GLY A 49 -15.07 1.51 10.62
N GLY A 50 -14.29 1.76 9.57
CA GLY A 50 -12.86 1.49 9.56
C GLY A 50 -12.09 2.43 10.50
N TRP A 51 -10.85 2.09 10.82
CA TRP A 51 -9.99 2.84 11.76
C TRP A 51 -8.51 2.70 11.41
N ASP A 52 -7.80 3.82 11.39
CA ASP A 52 -6.34 3.86 11.26
C ASP A 52 -5.70 3.96 12.64
N ASN A 53 -5.25 2.81 13.14
CA ASN A 53 -4.68 2.67 14.48
C ASN A 53 -3.23 3.22 14.60
N LEU A 54 -2.63 3.79 13.54
CA LEU A 54 -1.40 4.58 13.66
C LEU A 54 -1.70 6.06 13.93
N ARG A 55 -2.72 6.61 13.27
CA ARG A 55 -3.11 8.03 13.36
C ARG A 55 -4.22 8.33 14.36
N ASN A 56 -4.93 7.32 14.84
CA ASN A 56 -6.15 7.43 15.64
C ASN A 56 -7.24 8.26 14.94
N VAL A 57 -7.60 7.88 13.72
CA VAL A 57 -8.70 8.51 12.96
C VAL A 57 -9.63 7.48 12.34
N ASP A 58 -10.92 7.77 12.36
CA ASP A 58 -11.99 6.96 11.76
C ASP A 58 -11.94 7.03 10.22
N MET A 59 -12.29 5.93 9.55
CA MET A 59 -12.15 5.72 8.09
C MET A 59 -13.49 5.32 7.44
N GLY A 60 -13.45 4.91 6.16
CA GLY A 60 -14.61 4.46 5.39
C GLY A 60 -15.49 3.42 6.11
N ARG A 61 -16.79 3.44 5.83
CA ARG A 61 -17.77 2.53 6.44
C ARG A 61 -17.58 1.10 5.92
N VAL A 62 -17.26 0.15 6.81
CA VAL A 62 -16.98 -1.25 6.44
C VAL A 62 -18.25 -2.12 6.56
N MET A 63 -19.08 -1.86 7.57
CA MET A 63 -20.34 -2.56 7.81
C MET A 63 -21.54 -1.75 7.32
N GLU A 64 -22.55 -2.42 6.76
CA GLU A 64 -23.79 -1.78 6.33
C GLU A 64 -24.65 -1.34 7.53
N LEU A 65 -25.43 -0.25 7.41
CA LEU A 65 -26.22 0.28 8.54
C LEU A 65 -27.63 0.69 8.09
N THR A 66 -28.58 -0.24 8.19
CA THR A 66 -29.99 -0.03 7.83
C THR A 66 -30.82 0.56 8.97
N TYR A 67 -31.93 1.20 8.61
CA TYR A 67 -32.90 1.83 9.53
C TYR A 67 -34.33 1.45 9.11
N SER A 68 -34.56 0.17 8.82
CA SER A 68 -35.82 -0.35 8.29
C SER A 68 -36.88 -0.55 9.37
N ASN A 69 -36.47 -0.93 10.58
CA ASN A 69 -37.37 -1.23 11.70
C ASN A 69 -37.52 -0.05 12.68
N CYS A 70 -36.87 1.09 12.42
CA CYS A 70 -36.88 2.28 13.27
C CYS A 70 -36.59 2.02 14.76
N ARG A 71 -35.60 1.16 15.05
CA ARG A 71 -35.22 0.81 16.42
C ARG A 71 -34.73 2.03 17.20
N THR A 72 -34.93 2.02 18.52
CA THR A 72 -34.43 3.04 19.45
C THR A 72 -33.54 2.42 20.53
N THR A 73 -32.85 3.26 21.29
CA THR A 73 -32.34 2.89 22.62
C THR A 73 -33.50 2.47 23.54
N GLU A 74 -33.22 1.65 24.54
CA GLU A 74 -34.23 1.15 25.49
C GLU A 74 -34.87 2.25 26.36
N ASP A 75 -34.17 3.37 26.52
CA ASP A 75 -34.67 4.58 27.19
C ASP A 75 -35.35 5.58 26.24
N GLY A 76 -35.55 5.21 24.97
CA GLY A 76 -36.34 5.97 24.01
C GLY A 76 -35.75 7.33 23.60
N GLN A 77 -34.45 7.55 23.79
CA GLN A 77 -33.81 8.84 23.50
C GLN A 77 -33.29 8.97 22.06
N TYR A 78 -32.73 7.89 21.50
CA TYR A 78 -32.08 7.93 20.18
C TYR A 78 -32.56 6.79 19.29
N ILE A 79 -32.70 7.08 17.99
CA ILE A 79 -32.87 6.09 16.92
C ILE A 79 -31.51 5.43 16.64
N ILE A 80 -31.49 4.10 16.47
CA ILE A 80 -30.29 3.30 16.20
C ILE A 80 -30.50 2.41 14.96
N PRO A 81 -29.42 1.99 14.25
CA PRO A 81 -29.52 1.06 13.13
C PRO A 81 -30.06 -0.32 13.55
N ASP A 82 -30.60 -1.06 12.59
CA ASP A 82 -31.26 -2.36 12.84
C ASP A 82 -30.35 -3.40 13.50
N GLU A 83 -29.09 -3.48 13.04
CA GLU A 83 -28.07 -4.46 13.47
C GLU A 83 -27.12 -3.95 14.58
N ILE A 84 -27.52 -2.88 15.28
CA ILE A 84 -26.78 -2.30 16.40
C ILE A 84 -27.52 -2.58 17.72
N PHE A 85 -26.76 -2.72 18.81
CA PHE A 85 -27.32 -2.70 20.16
C PHE A 85 -26.52 -1.79 21.10
N THR A 86 -27.21 -1.26 22.11
CA THR A 86 -26.68 -0.26 23.06
C THR A 86 -26.82 -0.77 24.48
N ILE A 87 -25.74 -0.72 25.26
CA ILE A 87 -25.75 -1.03 26.69
C ILE A 87 -25.78 0.31 27.44
N PRO A 88 -26.82 0.63 28.24
CA PRO A 88 -26.90 1.87 29.01
C PRO A 88 -25.98 1.79 30.24
N GLN A 89 -24.83 2.47 30.17
CA GLN A 89 -23.84 2.50 31.25
C GLN A 89 -24.13 3.60 32.28
N LYS A 90 -24.47 4.81 31.79
CA LYS A 90 -24.85 5.99 32.58
C LYS A 90 -23.88 6.30 33.74
N GLN A 91 -22.59 6.11 33.48
CA GLN A 91 -21.47 6.22 34.41
C GLN A 91 -20.81 7.61 34.34
N SER A 92 -20.42 8.15 35.50
CA SER A 92 -19.75 9.45 35.63
C SER A 92 -18.53 9.34 36.52
N ASN A 93 -17.33 9.46 35.93
CA ASN A 93 -16.06 9.49 36.64
C ASN A 93 -15.56 10.94 36.76
N LEU A 94 -15.14 11.34 37.96
CA LEU A 94 -14.56 12.64 38.26
C LEU A 94 -13.24 12.39 38.99
N GLU A 95 -12.11 12.59 38.29
CA GLU A 95 -10.80 12.31 38.85
C GLU A 95 -10.23 13.55 39.53
N MET A 96 -10.14 13.50 40.86
CA MET A 96 -9.68 14.61 41.72
C MET A 96 -8.15 14.76 41.77
N ASN A 97 -7.41 13.76 41.26
CA ASN A 97 -5.95 13.72 41.18
C ASN A 97 -5.56 13.51 39.72
N SER A 98 -4.47 14.11 39.24
CA SER A 98 -3.95 13.78 37.92
C SER A 98 -3.30 12.40 37.85
N GLU A 99 -3.32 11.76 36.68
CA GLU A 99 -2.26 10.81 36.32
C GLU A 99 -0.96 11.57 36.00
N ILE A 100 0.18 10.87 36.06
CA ILE A 100 1.50 11.36 35.63
C ILE A 100 2.01 10.46 34.52
N LEU A 101 2.33 11.05 33.37
CA LEU A 101 2.86 10.40 32.18
C LEU A 101 4.31 10.87 31.99
N GLU A 102 5.23 10.22 32.71
CA GLU A 102 6.66 10.58 32.75
C GLU A 102 7.38 10.40 31.41
N SER A 103 6.88 9.51 30.53
CA SER A 103 7.48 9.24 29.22
C SER A 103 6.45 8.91 28.15
N TRP A 104 6.58 9.60 27.02
CA TRP A 104 5.86 9.37 25.76
C TRP A 104 5.94 7.92 25.24
N ALA A 105 6.93 7.13 25.66
CA ALA A 105 7.00 5.71 25.33
C ALA A 105 5.73 4.96 25.78
N ASN A 106 5.27 5.22 27.00
CA ASN A 106 4.12 4.59 27.68
C ASN A 106 2.83 5.43 27.58
N TYR A 107 2.78 6.38 26.66
CA TYR A 107 1.63 7.25 26.44
C TYR A 107 0.31 6.48 26.20
N GLN A 108 -0.76 6.95 26.85
CA GLN A 108 -2.12 6.43 26.74
C GLN A 108 -3.03 7.44 26.03
N SER A 109 -3.71 7.04 24.95
CA SER A 109 -4.69 7.91 24.27
C SER A 109 -5.96 8.07 25.10
N SER A 110 -6.47 9.30 25.20
CA SER A 110 -7.68 9.60 25.98
C SER A 110 -9.00 9.19 25.31
N THR A 111 -9.00 8.94 23.99
CA THR A 111 -10.19 8.73 23.15
C THR A 111 -10.24 7.37 22.41
N SER A 112 -9.18 6.58 22.53
CA SER A 112 -8.98 5.33 21.79
C SER A 112 -7.99 4.40 22.49
N TYR A 113 -8.05 4.34 23.82
CA TYR A 113 -7.15 3.52 24.64
C TYR A 113 -7.25 2.04 24.25
N SER A 114 -8.45 1.46 24.31
CA SER A 114 -8.63 0.01 24.23
C SER A 114 -8.17 -0.57 22.88
N ILE A 115 -8.48 0.10 21.76
CA ILE A 115 -8.04 -0.30 20.41
C ILE A 115 -6.53 -0.07 20.18
N ASN A 116 -5.87 0.84 20.90
CA ASN A 116 -4.42 1.02 20.81
C ASN A 116 -3.66 -0.07 21.59
N THR A 117 -4.18 -0.48 22.76
CA THR A 117 -3.56 -1.46 23.67
C THR A 117 -3.78 -2.94 23.30
N GLU A 118 -4.24 -3.24 22.08
CA GLU A 118 -4.41 -4.62 21.63
C GLU A 118 -3.12 -5.45 21.67
N LEU A 119 -3.27 -6.78 21.85
CA LEU A 119 -2.16 -7.73 21.83
C LEU A 119 -1.74 -8.04 20.39
N SER A 120 -1.02 -7.12 19.76
CA SER A 120 -0.45 -7.29 18.42
C SER A 120 1.05 -6.99 18.34
N LEU A 121 1.69 -7.50 17.28
CA LEU A 121 3.11 -7.32 16.97
C LEU A 121 3.54 -5.85 16.81
N PHE A 122 2.58 -4.94 16.62
CA PHE A 122 2.81 -3.51 16.39
C PHE A 122 2.21 -2.62 17.48
N SER A 123 1.79 -3.19 18.62
CA SER A 123 1.25 -2.48 19.79
C SER A 123 2.08 -1.28 20.28
N LYS A 124 3.41 -1.29 20.10
CA LYS A 124 4.29 -0.15 20.42
C LYS A 124 4.22 1.01 19.41
N VAL A 125 3.72 0.77 18.20
CA VAL A 125 3.60 1.75 17.10
C VAL A 125 2.18 2.32 16.97
N ASN A 126 1.18 1.63 17.53
CA ASN A 126 -0.21 2.10 17.64
C ASN A 126 -0.27 3.52 18.25
N GLY A 127 -1.06 4.40 17.64
CA GLY A 127 -1.30 5.78 18.08
C GLY A 127 -0.12 6.75 17.94
N LYS A 128 1.08 6.29 17.57
CA LYS A 128 2.32 7.09 17.53
C LYS A 128 2.38 8.13 16.39
N PHE A 129 1.34 8.22 15.55
CA PHE A 129 1.16 9.28 14.54
C PHE A 129 -0.12 10.11 14.77
N SER A 130 -0.77 9.96 15.93
CA SER A 130 -1.91 10.80 16.31
C SER A 130 -1.47 12.22 16.70
N PRO A 131 -2.28 13.27 16.44
CA PRO A 131 -1.94 14.64 16.83
C PRO A 131 -1.77 14.84 18.35
N GLU A 132 -2.53 14.10 19.17
CA GLU A 132 -2.41 14.12 20.64
C GLU A 132 -1.02 13.63 21.06
N PHE A 133 -0.58 12.47 20.55
CA PHE A 133 0.77 11.94 20.81
C PHE A 133 1.87 12.84 20.26
N GLN A 134 1.77 13.30 19.00
CA GLN A 134 2.83 14.11 18.39
C GLN A 134 3.03 15.44 19.12
N ARG A 135 1.96 16.10 19.58
CA ARG A 135 2.07 17.30 20.42
C ARG A 135 2.71 16.97 21.76
N MET A 136 2.21 15.98 22.49
CA MET A 136 2.74 15.61 23.81
C MET A 136 4.22 15.22 23.73
N LYS A 137 4.63 14.36 22.79
CA LYS A 137 6.05 14.00 22.61
C LYS A 137 6.90 15.24 22.32
N THR A 138 6.44 16.14 21.46
CA THR A 138 7.17 17.37 21.12
C THR A 138 7.37 18.26 22.36
N LEU A 139 6.34 18.42 23.20
CA LEU A 139 6.42 19.21 24.44
C LEU A 139 7.35 18.55 25.47
N GLN A 140 7.22 17.25 25.71
CA GLN A 140 8.08 16.52 26.66
C GLN A 140 9.57 16.63 26.30
N VAL A 141 9.93 16.42 25.03
CA VAL A 141 11.32 16.51 24.57
C VAL A 141 11.84 17.95 24.59
N LYS A 142 11.06 18.90 24.06
CA LYS A 142 11.50 20.30 23.91
C LYS A 142 11.70 21.01 25.25
N ASP A 143 10.75 20.83 26.17
CA ASP A 143 10.68 21.60 27.42
C ASP A 143 11.21 20.80 28.63
N GLN A 144 11.84 19.63 28.39
CA GLN A 144 12.29 18.65 29.39
C GLN A 144 11.21 18.37 30.45
N ALA A 145 10.03 18.03 29.95
CA ALA A 145 8.79 18.05 30.71
C ALA A 145 8.14 16.65 30.84
N ILE A 146 7.51 16.42 31.98
CA ILE A 146 6.52 15.36 32.19
C ILE A 146 5.13 15.89 31.85
N THR A 147 4.20 15.02 31.49
CA THR A 147 2.79 15.38 31.28
C THR A 147 1.95 14.92 32.46
N THR A 148 1.00 15.76 32.90
CA THR A 148 -0.01 15.44 33.91
C THR A 148 -1.39 15.62 33.29
N ARG A 149 -2.31 14.66 33.52
CA ARG A 149 -3.66 14.68 32.93
C ARG A 149 -4.71 14.55 34.04
N VAL A 150 -5.68 15.46 34.06
CA VAL A 150 -6.88 15.42 34.93
C VAL A 150 -8.10 15.32 34.02
N GLN A 151 -9.13 14.56 34.39
CA GLN A 151 -10.31 14.39 33.54
C GLN A 151 -11.62 14.21 34.34
N VAL A 152 -12.71 14.71 33.76
CA VAL A 152 -14.07 14.25 34.05
C VAL A 152 -14.57 13.50 32.82
N ARG A 153 -15.12 12.32 33.02
CA ARG A 153 -15.46 11.37 31.94
C ARG A 153 -16.85 10.79 32.18
N ASN A 154 -17.77 11.08 31.26
CA ASN A 154 -19.18 10.72 31.34
C ASN A 154 -19.50 9.71 30.23
N LEU A 155 -19.64 8.43 30.58
CA LEU A 155 -19.95 7.33 29.68
C LEU A 155 -21.45 7.02 29.73
N VAL A 156 -22.17 7.31 28.64
CA VAL A 156 -23.63 7.16 28.59
C VAL A 156 -24.02 5.77 28.08
N TYR A 157 -23.48 5.35 26.93
CA TYR A 157 -23.77 4.05 26.31
C TYR A 157 -22.49 3.37 25.80
N THR A 158 -22.42 2.04 25.88
CA THR A 158 -21.52 1.24 25.03
C THR A 158 -22.33 0.74 23.83
N VAL A 159 -21.94 1.10 22.62
CA VAL A 159 -22.64 0.75 21.36
C VAL A 159 -21.85 -0.36 20.64
N LYS A 160 -22.53 -1.42 20.19
CA LYS A 160 -21.89 -2.61 19.61
C LYS A 160 -22.56 -3.10 18.33
N ILE A 161 -21.79 -3.71 17.43
CA ILE A 161 -22.31 -4.43 16.26
C ILE A 161 -22.85 -5.82 16.63
N ASN A 162 -23.91 -6.26 15.94
CA ASN A 162 -24.35 -7.66 15.95
C ASN A 162 -23.37 -8.54 15.15
N PRO A 163 -22.96 -9.75 15.61
CA PRO A 163 -22.06 -10.62 14.84
C PRO A 163 -22.58 -11.13 13.49
N THR A 164 -23.88 -10.99 13.19
CA THR A 164 -24.50 -11.34 11.90
C THR A 164 -24.48 -10.22 10.85
N LEU A 165 -23.83 -9.09 11.16
CA LEU A 165 -23.87 -7.88 10.34
C LEU A 165 -23.11 -8.01 9.01
N GLU A 166 -23.73 -7.56 7.91
CA GLU A 166 -23.15 -7.63 6.56
C GLU A 166 -22.13 -6.51 6.25
N LEU A 167 -21.19 -6.84 5.36
CA LEU A 167 -20.25 -5.88 4.77
C LEU A 167 -20.99 -4.89 3.85
N SER A 168 -20.64 -3.60 3.99
CA SER A 168 -21.23 -2.52 3.18
C SER A 168 -20.89 -2.67 1.70
N SER A 169 -21.84 -2.27 0.85
CA SER A 169 -21.78 -2.43 -0.61
C SER A 169 -20.48 -1.93 -1.25
N GLY A 170 -19.97 -0.77 -0.82
CA GLY A 170 -18.70 -0.21 -1.33
C GLY A 170 -17.48 -1.06 -0.95
N PHE A 171 -17.39 -1.48 0.32
CA PHE A 171 -16.30 -2.31 0.80
C PHE A 171 -16.33 -3.72 0.18
N ARG A 172 -17.53 -4.33 0.04
CA ARG A 172 -17.70 -5.60 -0.67
C ARG A 172 -17.20 -5.50 -2.11
N LYS A 173 -17.48 -4.38 -2.80
CA LYS A 173 -17.00 -4.15 -4.17
C LYS A 173 -15.48 -4.11 -4.27
N GLU A 174 -14.78 -3.32 -3.44
CA GLU A 174 -13.31 -3.24 -3.51
C GLU A 174 -12.64 -4.61 -3.21
N LEU A 175 -13.26 -5.46 -2.38
CA LEU A 175 -12.80 -6.84 -2.17
C LEU A 175 -13.03 -7.75 -3.39
N LEU A 176 -14.14 -7.57 -4.13
CA LEU A 176 -14.38 -8.26 -5.40
C LEU A 176 -13.37 -7.83 -6.48
N ASP A 177 -13.09 -6.52 -6.58
CA ASP A 177 -12.08 -5.97 -7.49
C ASP A 177 -10.67 -6.57 -7.21
N ILE A 178 -10.30 -6.78 -5.93
CA ILE A 178 -9.06 -7.49 -5.56
C ILE A 178 -9.14 -8.99 -5.94
N SER A 179 -10.30 -9.63 -5.73
CA SER A 179 -10.53 -11.04 -6.07
C SER A 179 -10.32 -11.31 -7.56
N ASP A 180 -10.92 -10.52 -8.46
CA ASP A 180 -10.75 -10.68 -9.91
C ASP A 180 -9.29 -10.49 -10.35
N ARG A 181 -8.50 -9.63 -9.70
CA ARG A 181 -7.05 -9.53 -9.99
C ARG A 181 -6.27 -10.77 -9.56
N LEU A 182 -6.67 -11.42 -8.46
CA LEU A 182 -6.06 -12.69 -8.02
C LEU A 182 -6.48 -13.86 -8.90
N GLU A 183 -7.71 -13.88 -9.43
CA GLU A 183 -8.16 -14.86 -10.43
C GLU A 183 -7.40 -14.74 -11.75
N ASN A 184 -7.11 -13.52 -12.20
CA ASN A 184 -6.36 -13.23 -13.43
C ASN A 184 -4.83 -13.27 -13.26
N ASN A 185 -4.31 -13.78 -12.13
CA ASN A 185 -2.88 -13.81 -11.78
C ASN A 185 -2.17 -12.42 -11.76
N GLN A 186 -2.93 -11.32 -11.71
CA GLN A 186 -2.44 -9.94 -11.73
C GLN A 186 -1.96 -9.48 -10.34
N THR A 187 -1.04 -10.25 -9.74
CA THR A 187 -0.64 -10.14 -8.33
C THR A 187 -0.09 -8.76 -7.92
N ARG A 188 0.63 -8.05 -8.81
CA ARG A 188 1.06 -6.66 -8.55
C ARG A 188 -0.13 -5.70 -8.44
N MET A 189 -1.15 -5.84 -9.30
CA MET A 189 -2.37 -5.03 -9.25
C MET A 189 -3.25 -5.37 -8.04
N ALA A 190 -3.39 -6.66 -7.69
CA ALA A 190 -4.07 -7.08 -6.46
C ALA A 190 -3.41 -6.51 -5.20
N THR A 191 -2.07 -6.46 -5.18
CA THR A 191 -1.29 -5.85 -4.08
C THR A 191 -1.52 -4.33 -4.00
N TYR A 192 -1.51 -3.63 -5.14
CA TYR A 192 -1.77 -2.19 -5.21
C TYR A 192 -3.20 -1.84 -4.74
N LEU A 193 -4.21 -2.62 -5.15
CA LEU A 193 -5.59 -2.44 -4.69
C LEU A 193 -5.76 -2.74 -3.20
N ALA A 194 -5.07 -3.76 -2.66
CA ALA A 194 -5.08 -4.03 -1.23
C ALA A 194 -4.36 -2.93 -0.40
N GLU A 195 -3.32 -2.31 -0.96
CA GLU A 195 -2.71 -1.11 -0.37
C GLU A 195 -3.68 0.09 -0.38
N LEU A 196 -4.47 0.27 -1.46
CA LEU A 196 -5.52 1.30 -1.54
C LEU A 196 -6.69 1.04 -0.56
N LEU A 197 -7.11 -0.21 -0.37
CA LEU A 197 -8.13 -0.59 0.62
C LEU A 197 -7.73 -0.15 2.05
N VAL A 198 -6.45 -0.28 2.41
CA VAL A 198 -5.90 0.17 3.70
C VAL A 198 -5.86 1.70 3.82
N LEU A 199 -5.73 2.42 2.70
CA LEU A 199 -5.87 3.89 2.69
C LEU A 199 -7.32 4.32 2.94
N ASN A 200 -8.29 3.64 2.30
CA ASN A 200 -9.72 3.98 2.34
C ASN A 200 -10.41 3.55 3.66
N TYR A 201 -10.03 2.39 4.21
CA TYR A 201 -10.71 1.74 5.34
C TYR A 201 -9.82 1.54 6.58
N GLY A 202 -8.55 1.93 6.52
CA GLY A 202 -7.61 1.84 7.65
C GLY A 202 -7.08 0.43 7.90
N THR A 203 -6.71 0.16 9.15
CA THR A 203 -6.10 -1.12 9.58
C THR A 203 -7.05 -2.01 10.39
N HIS A 204 -8.09 -1.44 10.99
CA HIS A 204 -9.05 -2.10 11.87
C HIS A 204 -10.49 -1.73 11.51
N VAL A 205 -11.45 -2.50 12.01
CA VAL A 205 -12.88 -2.13 12.06
C VAL A 205 -13.28 -1.98 13.51
N ILE A 206 -13.96 -0.89 13.85
CA ILE A 206 -14.45 -0.63 15.20
C ILE A 206 -15.67 -1.51 15.46
N THR A 207 -15.60 -2.41 16.44
CA THR A 207 -16.67 -3.35 16.81
C THR A 207 -17.52 -2.82 17.96
N SER A 208 -16.94 -1.98 18.83
CA SER A 208 -17.68 -1.23 19.84
C SER A 208 -17.12 0.15 20.09
N VAL A 209 -18.00 1.10 20.41
CA VAL A 209 -17.68 2.47 20.79
C VAL A 209 -18.33 2.82 22.11
N ASP A 210 -17.60 3.54 22.96
CA ASP A 210 -18.13 4.10 24.19
C ASP A 210 -18.57 5.55 23.92
N ALA A 211 -19.88 5.77 23.92
CA ALA A 211 -20.52 7.04 23.60
C ALA A 211 -20.71 7.88 24.87
N GLY A 212 -20.15 9.09 24.86
CA GLY A 212 -20.11 9.95 26.03
C GLY A 212 -19.49 11.31 25.77
N ALA A 213 -19.00 11.93 26.84
CA ALA A 213 -18.18 13.13 26.77
C ALA A 213 -17.04 13.09 27.81
N ALA A 214 -15.97 13.83 27.56
CA ALA A 214 -14.87 14.01 28.49
C ALA A 214 -14.37 15.46 28.50
N LEU A 215 -14.08 16.00 29.69
CA LEU A 215 -13.42 17.29 29.88
C LEU A 215 -12.05 17.02 30.50
N ILE A 216 -10.99 17.32 29.76
CA ILE A 216 -9.62 16.92 30.07
C ILE A 216 -8.73 18.16 30.21
N GLN A 217 -7.99 18.27 31.31
CA GLN A 217 -6.84 19.17 31.41
C GLN A 217 -5.53 18.39 31.30
N GLU A 218 -4.60 18.94 30.54
CA GLU A 218 -3.30 18.36 30.23
C GLU A 218 -2.22 19.43 30.44
N ASP A 219 -1.57 19.36 31.59
CA ASP A 219 -0.51 20.29 32.01
C ASP A 219 0.85 19.61 31.86
N HIS A 220 1.84 20.34 31.32
CA HIS A 220 3.22 19.89 31.23
C HIS A 220 4.05 20.60 32.29
N LEU A 221 4.83 19.84 33.06
CA LEU A 221 5.67 20.33 34.17
C LEU A 221 7.13 19.98 33.90
N ARG A 222 8.08 20.83 34.32
CA ARG A 222 9.51 20.49 34.27
C ARG A 222 9.79 19.19 35.03
N ALA A 223 10.54 18.26 34.43
CA ALA A 223 10.82 16.97 35.05
C ALA A 223 11.54 17.07 36.41
N SER A 224 12.38 18.09 36.60
CA SER A 224 13.07 18.36 37.88
C SER A 224 12.10 18.55 39.05
N PHE A 225 10.93 19.16 38.82
CA PHE A 225 9.95 19.45 39.88
C PHE A 225 9.37 18.19 40.53
N LEU A 226 9.39 17.04 39.83
CA LEU A 226 9.00 15.72 40.36
C LEU A 226 10.18 14.99 41.04
N GLN A 227 11.42 15.35 40.68
CA GLN A 227 12.64 14.77 41.27
C GLN A 227 13.06 15.50 42.57
N ASP A 228 12.70 16.77 42.72
CA ASP A 228 12.92 17.56 43.93
C ASP A 228 12.13 16.99 45.12
N SER A 229 12.84 16.60 46.19
CA SER A 229 12.31 15.83 47.33
C SER A 229 11.26 16.56 48.21
N GLN A 230 10.91 17.81 47.88
CA GLN A 230 9.82 18.55 48.51
C GLN A 230 8.46 18.30 47.83
N SER A 231 8.44 17.77 46.61
CA SER A 231 7.23 17.55 45.81
C SER A 231 6.90 16.05 45.72
N SER A 232 6.22 15.47 46.71
CA SER A 232 5.76 14.09 46.55
C SER A 232 4.77 13.98 45.38
N HIS A 233 4.77 12.85 44.66
CA HIS A 233 3.88 12.63 43.50
C HIS A 233 2.40 12.94 43.88
N SER A 234 1.95 12.48 45.05
CA SER A 234 0.60 12.73 45.58
C SER A 234 0.26 14.21 45.78
N ALA A 235 1.25 15.04 46.08
CA ALA A 235 1.08 16.47 46.28
C ALA A 235 1.04 17.23 44.94
N VAL A 236 1.81 16.76 43.95
CA VAL A 236 1.74 17.25 42.55
C VAL A 236 0.39 16.90 41.92
N THR A 237 -0.08 15.66 42.03
CA THR A 237 -1.35 15.22 41.42
C THR A 237 -2.58 15.88 42.04
N ALA A 238 -2.58 16.12 43.35
CA ALA A 238 -3.62 16.91 44.02
C ALA A 238 -3.57 18.39 43.61
N SER A 239 -2.39 18.96 43.40
CA SER A 239 -2.24 20.35 42.92
C SER A 239 -2.78 20.54 41.50
N ALA A 240 -2.57 19.55 40.62
CA ALA A 240 -3.17 19.53 39.28
C ALA A 240 -4.71 19.46 39.34
N GLY A 241 -5.26 18.60 40.19
CA GLY A 241 -6.71 18.48 40.40
C GLY A 241 -7.35 19.76 40.92
N LEU A 242 -6.73 20.43 41.90
CA LEU A 242 -7.17 21.74 42.39
C LEU A 242 -7.07 22.82 41.31
N ALA A 243 -6.00 22.84 40.50
CA ALA A 243 -5.87 23.77 39.39
C ALA A 243 -6.97 23.57 38.33
N PHE A 244 -7.35 22.32 38.05
CA PHE A 244 -8.46 21.98 37.17
C PHE A 244 -9.81 22.42 37.73
N GLN A 245 -10.15 22.07 38.99
CA GLN A 245 -11.40 22.50 39.62
C GLN A 245 -11.55 24.02 39.62
N ASN A 246 -10.46 24.75 39.88
CA ASN A 246 -10.46 26.21 39.84
C ASN A 246 -10.70 26.75 38.42
N THR A 247 -10.10 26.12 37.40
CA THR A 247 -10.24 26.52 35.99
C THR A 247 -11.65 26.26 35.43
N VAL A 248 -12.36 25.26 35.96
CA VAL A 248 -13.76 24.98 35.63
C VAL A 248 -14.71 25.94 36.38
N ASN A 249 -14.59 26.03 37.70
CA ASN A 249 -15.62 26.67 38.54
C ASN A 249 -15.48 28.20 38.68
N PHE A 250 -14.29 28.77 38.49
CA PHE A 250 -14.09 30.22 38.55
C PHE A 250 -13.96 30.84 37.15
N LYS A 251 -14.47 32.06 36.99
CA LYS A 251 -14.20 32.90 35.82
C LYS A 251 -12.72 33.28 35.77
N PHE A 252 -12.27 33.80 34.63
CA PHE A 252 -10.90 34.30 34.42
C PHE A 252 -10.53 35.55 35.28
N GLU A 253 -11.47 36.08 36.08
CA GLU A 253 -11.23 37.10 37.09
C GLU A 253 -10.43 36.48 38.26
N GLU A 254 -9.44 37.21 38.83
CA GLU A 254 -8.31 36.67 39.61
C GLU A 254 -8.63 36.08 41.02
N ASN A 255 -9.88 35.70 41.28
CA ASN A 255 -10.41 35.16 42.55
C ASN A 255 -9.99 33.71 42.85
N TYR A 256 -8.72 33.34 42.62
CA TYR A 256 -8.20 32.03 43.00
C TYR A 256 -8.12 31.90 44.53
N THR A 257 -8.99 31.11 45.13
CA THR A 257 -9.07 30.89 46.58
C THR A 257 -7.75 30.38 47.16
N SER A 258 -7.09 31.23 47.97
CA SER A 258 -5.96 30.91 48.87
C SER A 258 -5.02 29.80 48.36
N GLN A 259 -4.23 30.08 47.32
CA GLN A 259 -3.27 29.11 46.79
C GLN A 259 -2.27 28.69 47.88
N ASN A 260 -2.19 27.39 48.14
CA ASN A 260 -1.12 26.79 48.95
C ASN A 260 0.23 27.05 48.26
N VAL A 261 1.32 27.14 49.04
CA VAL A 261 2.70 27.32 48.55
C VAL A 261 3.03 26.30 47.45
N LEU A 262 2.58 25.06 47.64
CA LEU A 262 2.73 23.99 46.67
C LEU A 262 2.00 24.26 45.34
N THR A 263 0.76 24.76 45.38
CA THR A 263 -0.01 25.12 44.17
C THR A 263 0.66 26.25 43.40
N LYS A 264 1.23 27.23 44.12
CA LYS A 264 2.04 28.30 43.50
C LYS A 264 3.31 27.75 42.85
N SER A 265 3.98 26.79 43.50
CA SER A 265 5.17 26.11 42.96
C SER A 265 4.86 25.25 41.72
N TYR A 266 3.74 24.52 41.73
CA TYR A 266 3.21 23.79 40.58
C TYR A 266 2.99 24.73 39.39
N LEU A 267 2.31 25.85 39.60
CA LEU A 267 2.02 26.82 38.54
C LEU A 267 3.30 27.48 37.99
N SER A 268 4.34 27.69 38.81
CA SER A 268 5.64 28.22 38.34
C SER A 268 6.51 27.20 37.59
N ASN A 269 6.30 25.90 37.80
CA ASN A 269 7.04 24.83 37.11
C ASN A 269 6.31 24.30 35.86
N ARG A 270 5.12 24.83 35.55
CA ARG A 270 4.30 24.46 34.41
C ARG A 270 4.77 25.14 33.12
N THR A 271 5.15 24.35 32.12
CA THR A 271 5.64 24.81 30.80
C THR A 271 4.51 24.95 29.78
N ASN A 272 3.47 24.10 29.87
CA ASN A 272 2.29 24.17 29.03
C ASN A 272 1.03 23.81 29.83
N SER A 273 -0.13 24.31 29.41
CA SER A 273 -1.44 23.96 29.95
C SER A 273 -2.47 23.98 28.83
N ARG A 274 -3.35 22.99 28.80
CA ARG A 274 -4.45 22.90 27.84
C ARG A 274 -5.66 22.24 28.50
N VAL A 275 -6.82 22.87 28.37
CA VAL A 275 -8.12 22.22 28.64
C VAL A 275 -8.77 21.88 27.30
N GLN A 276 -9.34 20.69 27.18
CA GLN A 276 -10.01 20.18 25.98
C GLN A 276 -11.33 19.50 26.37
N SER A 277 -12.46 19.98 25.81
CA SER A 277 -13.72 19.22 25.82
C SER A 277 -13.76 18.28 24.63
N ILE A 278 -14.30 17.08 24.84
CA ILE A 278 -14.45 16.01 23.86
C ILE A 278 -15.89 15.54 23.97
N GLY A 279 -16.76 16.03 23.07
CA GLY A 279 -18.21 15.98 23.26
C GLY A 279 -18.73 17.04 24.25
N GLY A 280 -20.04 17.05 24.43
CA GLY A 280 -20.76 18.06 25.21
C GLY A 280 -20.70 19.46 24.59
N VAL A 281 -21.08 20.47 25.37
CA VAL A 281 -20.97 21.88 24.99
C VAL A 281 -19.50 22.37 25.01
N PRO A 282 -19.12 23.33 24.15
CA PRO A 282 -17.78 23.90 24.16
C PRO A 282 -17.38 24.49 25.52
N PHE A 283 -16.19 24.11 26.01
CA PHE A 283 -15.67 24.59 27.28
C PHE A 283 -15.21 26.06 27.23
N TYR A 284 -15.49 26.80 28.29
CA TYR A 284 -14.92 28.11 28.58
C TYR A 284 -14.66 28.24 30.10
N PRO A 285 -13.61 28.94 30.56
CA PRO A 285 -13.33 29.11 31.99
C PRO A 285 -14.52 29.74 32.72
N GLY A 286 -14.97 29.11 33.81
CA GLY A 286 -16.18 29.50 34.54
C GLY A 286 -17.48 28.81 34.08
N ILE A 287 -17.44 27.89 33.11
CA ILE A 287 -18.55 26.94 32.90
C ILE A 287 -18.59 25.97 34.09
N THR A 288 -19.60 26.05 34.94
CA THR A 288 -19.69 25.14 36.10
C THR A 288 -19.80 23.70 35.62
N LEU A 289 -19.25 22.75 36.39
CA LEU A 289 -19.25 21.34 35.98
C LEU A 289 -20.68 20.82 35.75
N GLN A 290 -21.64 21.29 36.54
CA GLN A 290 -23.08 21.02 36.37
C GLN A 290 -23.60 21.51 35.00
N ALA A 291 -23.26 22.73 34.58
CA ALA A 291 -23.71 23.29 33.30
C ALA A 291 -23.08 22.54 32.11
N TRP A 292 -21.81 22.16 32.21
CA TRP A 292 -21.16 21.31 31.20
C TRP A 292 -21.82 19.93 31.12
N GLN A 293 -22.08 19.27 32.26
CA GLN A 293 -22.73 17.96 32.31
C GLN A 293 -24.17 17.98 31.76
N GLN A 294 -24.94 19.04 32.00
CA GLN A 294 -26.27 19.22 31.40
C GLN A 294 -26.21 19.35 29.87
N GLY A 295 -25.10 19.83 29.30
CA GLY A 295 -24.87 19.96 27.86
C GLY A 295 -24.43 18.69 27.13
N ILE A 296 -24.25 17.55 27.83
CA ILE A 296 -23.78 16.28 27.23
C ILE A 296 -24.87 15.62 26.35
N THR A 297 -26.14 15.76 26.72
CA THR A 297 -27.28 15.20 25.97
C THR A 297 -27.30 15.74 24.53
N ASN A 298 -27.50 14.86 23.55
CA ASN A 298 -27.45 15.15 22.11
C ASN A 298 -26.10 15.68 21.56
N HIS A 299 -25.00 15.53 22.32
CA HIS A 299 -23.65 15.93 21.90
C HIS A 299 -22.63 14.84 22.29
N LEU A 300 -22.91 13.60 21.88
CA LEU A 300 -22.17 12.41 22.31
C LEU A 300 -21.08 12.07 21.29
N VAL A 301 -19.89 11.71 21.77
CA VAL A 301 -18.78 11.27 20.91
C VAL A 301 -18.18 9.96 21.40
N ALA A 302 -17.45 9.26 20.53
CA ALA A 302 -16.70 8.07 20.91
C ALA A 302 -15.50 8.46 21.78
N ILE A 303 -15.64 8.27 23.10
CA ILE A 303 -14.60 8.51 24.11
C ILE A 303 -13.72 7.28 24.37
N ASP A 304 -14.14 6.08 23.96
CA ASP A 304 -13.22 4.98 23.67
C ASP A 304 -13.72 4.14 22.48
N ARG A 305 -12.82 3.33 21.92
CA ARG A 305 -13.05 2.44 20.77
C ARG A 305 -12.40 1.09 21.04
N SER A 306 -13.07 0.02 20.65
CA SER A 306 -12.50 -1.32 20.52
C SER A 306 -12.83 -1.88 19.14
N GLY A 307 -11.92 -2.68 18.58
CA GLY A 307 -12.04 -3.17 17.20
C GLY A 307 -11.26 -4.44 16.95
N LEU A 308 -11.28 -4.90 15.71
CA LEU A 308 -10.50 -6.05 15.23
C LEU A 308 -9.80 -5.69 13.90
N PRO A 309 -8.64 -6.29 13.57
CA PRO A 309 -7.94 -6.02 12.32
C PRO A 309 -8.81 -6.25 11.07
N LEU A 310 -8.65 -5.40 10.05
CA LEU A 310 -9.54 -5.35 8.87
C LEU A 310 -9.70 -6.72 8.16
N HIS A 311 -8.62 -7.50 8.10
CA HIS A 311 -8.60 -8.81 7.45
C HIS A 311 -9.44 -9.89 8.15
N PHE A 312 -9.81 -9.71 9.43
CA PHE A 312 -10.67 -10.62 10.19
C PHE A 312 -12.08 -10.76 9.54
N PHE A 313 -12.59 -9.66 9.01
CA PHE A 313 -13.91 -9.61 8.37
C PHE A 313 -13.89 -10.10 6.91
N ILE A 314 -12.71 -10.36 6.35
CA ILE A 314 -12.54 -10.95 5.02
C ILE A 314 -12.52 -12.48 5.17
N ASN A 315 -13.70 -13.07 5.32
CA ASN A 315 -13.89 -14.50 5.55
C ASN A 315 -15.09 -15.06 4.75
N PRO A 316 -15.20 -16.38 4.53
CA PRO A 316 -16.23 -16.95 3.65
C PRO A 316 -17.68 -16.80 4.13
N ASN A 317 -17.92 -16.39 5.39
CA ASN A 317 -19.28 -16.09 5.86
C ASN A 317 -19.72 -14.69 5.43
N MET A 318 -18.77 -13.74 5.40
CA MET A 318 -18.99 -12.35 4.96
C MET A 318 -18.95 -12.18 3.43
N LEU A 319 -18.36 -13.15 2.72
CA LEU A 319 -18.28 -13.21 1.26
C LEU A 319 -18.76 -14.59 0.76
N PRO A 320 -20.07 -14.92 0.91
CA PRO A 320 -20.62 -16.21 0.51
C PRO A 320 -20.60 -16.42 -1.01
N ASP A 321 -20.56 -15.33 -1.77
CA ASP A 321 -20.56 -15.26 -3.24
C ASP A 321 -19.21 -15.69 -3.87
N LEU A 322 -18.19 -16.00 -3.06
CA LEU A 322 -16.83 -16.32 -3.50
C LEU A 322 -16.34 -17.71 -3.01
N PRO A 323 -15.51 -18.42 -3.81
CA PRO A 323 -14.86 -19.65 -3.37
C PRO A 323 -13.99 -19.42 -2.12
N GLY A 324 -14.23 -20.18 -1.05
CA GLY A 324 -13.52 -20.02 0.23
C GLY A 324 -11.97 -19.94 0.15
N PRO A 325 -11.26 -20.71 -0.69
CA PRO A 325 -9.81 -20.57 -0.87
C PRO A 325 -9.39 -19.23 -1.49
N LEU A 326 -10.24 -18.62 -2.34
CA LEU A 326 -10.00 -17.31 -2.95
C LEU A 326 -10.20 -16.19 -1.93
N VAL A 327 -11.24 -16.27 -1.09
CA VAL A 327 -11.43 -15.34 0.04
C VAL A 327 -10.23 -15.36 1.00
N LYS A 328 -9.66 -16.54 1.28
CA LYS A 328 -8.41 -16.66 2.07
C LYS A 328 -7.23 -15.96 1.40
N LYS A 329 -7.11 -15.99 0.06
CA LYS A 329 -6.08 -15.22 -0.67
C LYS A 329 -6.30 -13.72 -0.52
N VAL A 330 -7.51 -13.21 -0.76
CA VAL A 330 -7.87 -11.78 -0.60
C VAL A 330 -7.54 -11.30 0.81
N SER A 331 -7.98 -12.04 1.84
CA SER A 331 -7.68 -11.74 3.25
C SER A 331 -6.18 -11.65 3.51
N LYS A 332 -5.38 -12.60 2.99
CA LYS A 332 -3.92 -12.60 3.17
C LYS A 332 -3.22 -11.45 2.42
N THR A 333 -3.72 -11.04 1.26
CA THR A 333 -3.21 -9.86 0.54
C THR A 333 -3.45 -8.58 1.35
N VAL A 334 -4.65 -8.43 1.93
CA VAL A 334 -4.98 -7.26 2.79
C VAL A 334 -4.21 -7.29 4.12
N GLU A 335 -4.07 -8.45 4.78
CA GLU A 335 -3.21 -8.62 5.96
C GLU A 335 -1.76 -8.18 5.66
N THR A 336 -1.24 -8.55 4.48
CA THR A 336 0.10 -8.17 4.04
C THR A 336 0.22 -6.66 3.78
N ALA A 337 -0.80 -6.02 3.20
CA ALA A 337 -0.85 -4.57 3.00
C ALA A 337 -0.87 -3.80 4.34
N VAL A 338 -1.71 -4.23 5.30
CA VAL A 338 -1.72 -3.69 6.67
C VAL A 338 -0.34 -3.84 7.32
N LYS A 339 0.27 -5.03 7.24
CA LYS A 339 1.61 -5.29 7.79
C LYS A 339 2.69 -4.39 7.16
N ARG A 340 2.61 -4.08 5.86
CA ARG A 340 3.51 -3.11 5.20
C ARG A 340 3.34 -1.69 5.74
N TYR A 341 2.10 -1.22 5.90
CA TYR A 341 1.79 0.11 6.43
C TYR A 341 2.39 0.31 7.83
N TYR A 342 2.26 -0.68 8.71
CA TYR A 342 2.98 -0.68 10.00
C TYR A 342 4.51 -0.68 9.82
N THR A 343 5.04 -1.64 9.05
CA THR A 343 6.51 -1.81 8.88
C THR A 343 7.21 -0.55 8.38
N PHE A 344 6.64 0.17 7.41
CA PHE A 344 7.26 1.38 6.83
C PHE A 344 7.12 2.63 7.71
N ASN A 345 6.31 2.55 8.76
CA ASN A 345 6.11 3.57 9.79
C ASN A 345 6.72 3.17 11.15
N THR A 346 7.38 2.02 11.26
CA THR A 346 8.34 1.75 12.34
C THR A 346 9.60 2.57 12.09
N TYR A 347 9.99 3.39 13.08
CA TYR A 347 11.24 4.16 13.08
C TYR A 347 12.09 3.69 14.26
N PRO A 348 13.03 2.74 14.06
CA PRO A 348 13.94 2.26 15.10
C PRO A 348 15.02 3.29 15.44
N GLY A 349 15.35 3.43 16.72
CA GLY A 349 16.45 4.26 17.21
C GLY A 349 16.34 4.51 18.71
N CYS A 350 17.41 4.99 19.33
CA CYS A 350 17.43 5.28 20.78
C CYS A 350 16.28 6.21 21.21
N THR A 351 15.47 5.75 22.17
CA THR A 351 14.34 6.53 22.71
C THR A 351 14.59 7.20 24.06
N ASP A 352 15.69 6.90 24.75
CA ASP A 352 16.07 7.59 25.99
C ASP A 352 16.55 9.02 25.71
N LEU A 353 15.89 9.99 26.36
CA LEU A 353 16.16 11.42 26.26
C LEU A 353 17.51 11.85 26.86
N ASN A 354 18.08 11.03 27.75
CA ASN A 354 19.33 11.34 28.44
C ASN A 354 20.57 10.82 27.68
N SER A 355 20.37 9.90 26.72
CA SER A 355 21.45 9.38 25.89
C SER A 355 21.93 10.42 24.87
N PRO A 356 23.27 10.57 24.66
CA PRO A 356 23.80 11.39 23.58
C PRO A 356 23.45 10.86 22.18
N ASN A 357 22.93 9.63 22.08
CA ASN A 357 22.46 9.00 20.84
C ASN A 357 20.95 9.20 20.60
N PHE A 358 20.23 9.96 21.44
CA PHE A 358 18.77 10.11 21.36
C PHE A 358 18.25 10.48 19.96
N ASN A 359 17.25 9.73 19.49
CA ASN A 359 16.58 9.95 18.22
C ASN A 359 15.13 10.42 18.42
N PHE A 360 14.90 11.73 18.29
CA PHE A 360 13.56 12.33 18.38
C PHE A 360 12.54 11.73 17.40
N GLN A 361 12.97 11.31 16.21
CA GLN A 361 12.08 10.74 15.21
C GLN A 361 11.76 9.24 15.45
N ALA A 362 12.51 8.55 16.32
CA ALA A 362 12.28 7.15 16.63
C ALA A 362 10.95 6.95 17.41
N ASN A 363 10.22 5.89 17.07
CA ASN A 363 9.00 5.46 17.77
C ASN A 363 9.12 4.07 18.39
N THR A 364 10.21 3.36 18.12
CA THR A 364 10.53 2.03 18.62
C THR A 364 11.99 2.04 19.07
N ASP A 365 12.27 1.62 20.31
CA ASP A 365 13.65 1.50 20.77
C ASP A 365 14.36 0.35 20.05
N ASP A 366 15.60 0.59 19.63
CA ASP A 366 16.48 -0.39 19.02
C ASP A 366 17.68 -0.74 19.92
N GLY A 367 17.80 -0.12 21.09
CA GLY A 367 18.93 -0.30 22.00
C GLY A 367 20.23 0.36 21.52
N SER A 368 20.18 1.34 20.60
CA SER A 368 21.36 2.11 20.16
C SER A 368 21.80 3.19 21.16
N CYS A 369 21.10 3.35 22.29
CA CYS A 369 21.41 4.35 23.32
C CYS A 369 22.81 4.20 23.93
N GLU A 370 23.29 2.96 24.10
CA GLU A 370 24.64 2.65 24.61
C GLU A 370 25.51 2.08 23.48
N GLY A 371 25.95 2.95 22.58
CA GLY A 371 26.71 2.57 21.38
C GLY A 371 28.12 3.14 21.33
N LYS A 372 29.14 2.28 21.28
CA LYS A 372 30.52 2.68 20.92
C LYS A 372 30.59 2.95 19.41
N MET A 373 30.86 4.19 19.04
CA MET A 373 30.93 4.63 17.65
C MET A 373 32.23 4.18 16.98
N THR A 374 32.12 3.32 15.96
CA THR A 374 33.23 2.94 15.07
C THR A 374 33.08 3.65 13.73
N ASN A 375 34.15 4.28 13.23
CA ASN A 375 34.15 4.84 11.88
C ASN A 375 34.35 3.72 10.84
N PHE A 376 33.54 3.72 9.78
CA PHE A 376 33.64 2.77 8.67
C PHE A 376 33.93 3.51 7.35
N SER A 377 34.70 2.85 6.47
CA SER A 377 35.04 3.39 5.15
C SER A 377 34.03 2.93 4.10
N PHE A 378 33.57 3.87 3.27
CA PHE A 378 32.56 3.64 2.24
C PHE A 378 33.23 3.49 0.86
N GLY A 379 33.18 2.30 0.27
CA GLY A 379 33.84 2.00 -1.01
C GLY A 379 33.06 2.43 -2.25
N GLY A 380 32.00 3.23 -2.07
CA GLY A 380 31.08 3.67 -3.12
C GLY A 380 29.90 2.72 -3.38
N VAL A 381 29.13 3.05 -4.42
CA VAL A 381 27.96 2.31 -4.92
C VAL A 381 28.05 2.19 -6.43
N TYR A 382 27.45 1.14 -6.98
CA TYR A 382 27.26 0.95 -8.41
C TYR A 382 25.93 0.24 -8.70
N GLN A 383 25.46 0.37 -9.93
CA GLN A 383 24.22 -0.24 -10.40
C GLN A 383 24.40 -0.76 -11.81
N GLU A 384 24.21 -2.08 -11.95
CA GLU A 384 24.14 -2.77 -13.23
C GLU A 384 22.71 -2.67 -13.80
N CYS A 385 22.58 -2.78 -15.13
CA CYS A 385 21.29 -2.90 -15.80
C CYS A 385 21.34 -3.98 -16.89
N THR A 386 20.19 -4.59 -17.19
CA THR A 386 20.02 -5.59 -18.25
C THR A 386 18.65 -5.38 -18.90
N GLN A 387 18.65 -4.91 -20.14
CA GLN A 387 17.42 -4.68 -20.92
C GLN A 387 16.79 -6.04 -21.31
N LEU A 388 15.52 -6.23 -20.97
CA LEU A 388 14.75 -7.47 -21.20
C LEU A 388 13.80 -7.36 -22.40
N SER A 389 13.25 -6.18 -22.68
CA SER A 389 12.40 -5.90 -23.84
C SER A 389 12.45 -4.43 -24.27
N GLY A 390 12.09 -4.14 -25.53
CA GLY A 390 12.00 -2.77 -26.07
C GLY A 390 13.32 -2.18 -26.55
N ASN A 391 14.38 -3.00 -26.71
CA ASN A 391 15.75 -2.58 -27.01
C ASN A 391 15.90 -1.73 -28.30
N SER A 392 14.95 -1.85 -29.24
CA SER A 392 14.89 -1.11 -30.50
C SER A 392 14.36 0.33 -30.35
N ASP A 393 13.54 0.58 -29.35
CA ASP A 393 12.73 1.81 -29.22
C ASP A 393 13.09 2.61 -27.95
N VAL A 394 13.45 1.94 -26.85
CA VAL A 394 13.71 2.58 -25.54
C VAL A 394 14.94 1.99 -24.83
N LEU A 395 16.01 2.78 -24.74
CA LEU A 395 17.26 2.43 -24.06
C LEU A 395 17.18 2.77 -22.55
N LEU A 396 16.51 1.93 -21.75
CA LEU A 396 16.31 2.17 -20.31
C LEU A 396 17.63 2.22 -19.53
N CYS A 397 18.56 1.31 -19.87
CA CYS A 397 19.80 1.16 -19.11
C CYS A 397 20.71 2.40 -19.09
N GLN A 398 20.68 3.26 -20.12
CA GLN A 398 21.43 4.53 -20.13
C GLN A 398 21.04 5.46 -18.95
N LYS A 399 19.79 5.40 -18.50
CA LYS A 399 19.27 6.17 -17.36
C LYS A 399 19.51 5.46 -16.01
N LEU A 400 19.63 4.13 -16.00
CA LEU A 400 19.70 3.28 -14.81
C LEU A 400 21.13 2.86 -14.40
N GLU A 401 22.09 2.81 -15.32
CA GLU A 401 23.47 2.42 -14.99
C GLU A 401 24.21 3.45 -14.14
N GLN A 402 24.97 2.97 -13.15
CA GLN A 402 25.91 3.78 -12.38
C GLN A 402 27.19 2.99 -12.14
N LYS A 403 28.33 3.50 -12.62
CA LYS A 403 29.66 2.96 -12.30
C LYS A 403 30.20 3.57 -11.01
N ASN A 404 31.08 2.85 -10.32
CA ASN A 404 31.73 3.31 -9.10
C ASN A 404 32.86 4.33 -9.43
N PRO A 405 32.86 5.55 -8.86
CA PRO A 405 33.90 6.55 -9.12
C PRO A 405 35.33 6.13 -8.73
N LEU A 406 35.49 5.13 -7.86
CA LEU A 406 36.81 4.66 -7.42
C LEU A 406 37.44 3.61 -8.37
N THR A 407 36.64 2.96 -9.22
CA THR A 407 37.14 1.94 -10.18
C THR A 407 36.90 2.30 -11.64
N GLY A 408 35.98 3.25 -11.92
CA GLY A 408 35.51 3.53 -13.27
C GLY A 408 34.58 2.44 -13.84
N ASP A 409 34.13 1.49 -13.02
CA ASP A 409 33.39 0.32 -13.48
C ASP A 409 32.33 -0.20 -12.47
N PHE A 410 31.64 -1.28 -12.83
CA PHE A 410 30.63 -1.96 -11.98
C PHE A 410 31.29 -2.88 -10.93
N SER A 411 32.20 -2.32 -10.13
CA SER A 411 33.06 -3.08 -9.24
C SER A 411 33.43 -2.32 -7.97
N CYS A 412 33.89 -3.04 -6.94
CA CYS A 412 34.47 -2.46 -5.73
C CYS A 412 36.00 -2.35 -5.84
N PRO A 413 36.62 -1.31 -5.25
CA PRO A 413 38.06 -1.16 -5.21
C PRO A 413 38.72 -2.22 -4.29
N SER A 414 40.04 -2.36 -4.39
CA SER A 414 40.82 -3.31 -3.59
C SER A 414 40.65 -3.07 -2.07
N GLY A 415 40.46 -4.16 -1.32
CA GLY A 415 40.13 -4.11 0.12
C GLY A 415 38.64 -3.95 0.44
N TYR A 416 37.79 -3.81 -0.57
CA TYR A 416 36.32 -3.76 -0.43
C TYR A 416 35.65 -4.97 -1.10
N SER A 417 34.43 -5.29 -0.68
CA SER A 417 33.60 -6.39 -1.20
C SER A 417 32.21 -5.87 -1.59
N PRO A 418 31.62 -6.35 -2.71
CA PRO A 418 30.29 -5.94 -3.14
C PRO A 418 29.19 -6.60 -2.30
N VAL A 419 28.21 -5.79 -1.88
CA VAL A 419 26.99 -6.23 -1.20
C VAL A 419 25.78 -5.86 -2.05
N HIS A 420 25.07 -6.88 -2.52
CA HIS A 420 23.85 -6.72 -3.32
C HIS A 420 22.66 -6.31 -2.43
N LEU A 421 22.06 -5.14 -2.71
CA LEU A 421 20.94 -4.61 -1.94
C LEU A 421 19.60 -5.18 -2.41
N LEU A 422 19.37 -5.18 -3.72
CA LEU A 422 18.13 -5.56 -4.36
C LEU A 422 18.32 -5.64 -5.89
N SER A 423 17.57 -6.55 -6.53
CA SER A 423 17.31 -6.51 -7.97
C SER A 423 15.84 -6.20 -8.21
N GLN A 424 15.52 -5.38 -9.22
CA GLN A 424 14.15 -5.04 -9.60
C GLN A 424 14.00 -4.81 -11.10
N ILE A 425 12.78 -4.98 -11.61
CA ILE A 425 12.42 -4.71 -13.00
C ILE A 425 11.78 -3.32 -13.09
N HIS A 426 12.41 -2.42 -13.83
CA HIS A 426 11.81 -1.16 -14.26
C HIS A 426 10.99 -1.40 -15.54
N GLU A 427 9.89 -0.67 -15.69
CA GLU A 427 8.94 -0.77 -16.80
C GLU A 427 8.59 0.64 -17.31
N GLU A 428 8.88 0.93 -18.58
CA GLU A 428 8.50 2.19 -19.25
C GLU A 428 7.54 1.86 -20.40
N GLY A 429 6.41 2.58 -20.47
CA GLY A 429 5.39 2.39 -21.50
C GLY A 429 5.69 3.24 -22.72
N TYR A 430 5.58 2.65 -23.92
CA TYR A 430 5.80 3.36 -25.18
C TYR A 430 4.76 2.97 -26.22
N ASN A 431 4.48 3.91 -27.12
CA ASN A 431 3.49 3.76 -28.19
C ASN A 431 4.23 3.43 -29.49
N HIS A 432 3.81 2.37 -30.18
CA HIS A 432 4.34 1.98 -31.49
C HIS A 432 3.20 1.91 -32.52
N LEU A 433 3.30 2.70 -33.58
CA LEU A 433 2.27 2.81 -34.62
C LEU A 433 2.40 1.66 -35.64
N GLU A 434 1.65 0.58 -35.44
CA GLU A 434 1.67 -0.58 -36.33
C GLU A 434 0.72 -0.39 -37.52
N CYS A 435 1.27 -0.31 -38.74
CA CYS A 435 0.52 -0.03 -39.97
C CYS A 435 0.37 -1.26 -40.87
N HIS A 436 -0.83 -1.85 -40.89
CA HIS A 436 -1.16 -2.97 -41.79
C HIS A 436 -1.90 -2.51 -43.05
N ARG A 437 -1.39 -2.88 -44.23
CA ARG A 437 -2.08 -2.66 -45.52
C ARG A 437 -3.00 -3.85 -45.85
N LYS A 438 -4.30 -3.69 -45.63
CA LYS A 438 -5.32 -4.69 -45.98
C LYS A 438 -5.89 -4.38 -47.37
N CYS A 439 -5.78 -5.33 -48.31
CA CYS A 439 -6.25 -5.16 -49.70
C CYS A 439 -7.35 -6.15 -50.05
N THR A 440 -8.54 -5.63 -50.39
CA THR A 440 -9.69 -6.42 -50.84
C THR A 440 -9.71 -6.50 -52.37
N LEU A 441 -9.89 -7.70 -52.93
CA LEU A 441 -9.92 -7.96 -54.38
C LEU A 441 -8.68 -7.44 -55.14
N LEU A 442 -7.52 -7.38 -54.49
CA LEU A 442 -6.24 -6.82 -54.98
C LEU A 442 -6.24 -5.31 -55.38
N VAL A 443 -7.41 -4.71 -55.62
CA VAL A 443 -7.56 -3.31 -56.06
C VAL A 443 -7.85 -2.37 -54.88
N PHE A 444 -8.67 -2.78 -53.92
CA PHE A 444 -9.13 -1.91 -52.82
C PHE A 444 -8.24 -2.05 -51.59
N CYS A 445 -7.07 -1.41 -51.64
CA CYS A 445 -6.14 -1.34 -50.51
C CYS A 445 -6.48 -0.20 -49.53
N LYS A 446 -6.72 -0.56 -48.27
CA LYS A 446 -6.78 0.37 -47.13
C LYS A 446 -5.61 0.10 -46.19
N THR A 447 -4.77 1.10 -45.95
CA THR A 447 -3.86 1.08 -44.80
C THR A 447 -4.66 1.35 -43.54
N VAL A 448 -4.51 0.47 -42.54
CA VAL A 448 -5.03 0.65 -41.20
C VAL A 448 -3.82 0.70 -40.28
N CYS A 449 -3.61 1.83 -39.62
CA CYS A 449 -2.62 1.95 -38.57
C CYS A 449 -3.32 1.94 -37.21
N GLU A 450 -2.73 1.23 -36.26
CA GLU A 450 -3.20 1.10 -34.88
C GLU A 450 -2.06 1.53 -33.95
N ASP A 451 -2.39 2.30 -32.91
CA ASP A 451 -1.41 2.78 -31.95
C ASP A 451 -1.29 1.77 -30.81
N VAL A 452 -0.23 0.95 -30.84
CA VAL A 452 -0.05 -0.20 -29.96
C VAL A 452 0.82 0.20 -28.77
N PHE A 453 0.21 0.29 -27.59
CA PHE A 453 0.93 0.47 -26.34
C PHE A 453 1.71 -0.80 -25.96
N GLN A 454 3.03 -0.68 -25.87
CA GLN A 454 3.97 -1.71 -25.46
C GLN A 454 4.71 -1.31 -24.19
N VAL A 455 5.34 -2.30 -23.53
CA VAL A 455 6.09 -2.10 -22.27
C VAL A 455 7.52 -2.56 -22.45
N ALA A 456 8.45 -1.60 -22.45
CA ALA A 456 9.88 -1.86 -22.37
C ALA A 456 10.24 -2.22 -20.93
N LYS A 457 11.11 -3.21 -20.74
CA LYS A 457 11.50 -3.72 -19.42
C LYS A 457 13.01 -3.83 -19.30
N ALA A 458 13.53 -3.48 -18.14
CA ALA A 458 14.94 -3.69 -17.78
C ALA A 458 15.07 -4.10 -16.32
N GLU A 459 15.87 -5.12 -16.04
CA GLU A 459 16.29 -5.46 -14.68
C GLU A 459 17.46 -4.56 -14.28
N PHE A 460 17.47 -4.02 -13.06
CA PHE A 460 18.62 -3.32 -12.48
C PHE A 460 19.01 -3.93 -11.14
N ARG A 461 20.32 -4.05 -10.89
CA ARG A 461 20.90 -4.64 -9.67
C ARG A 461 21.73 -3.59 -8.92
N ALA A 462 21.32 -3.25 -7.70
CA ALA A 462 21.95 -2.21 -6.89
C ALA A 462 22.97 -2.80 -5.89
N PHE A 463 24.19 -2.27 -5.90
CA PHE A 463 25.30 -2.72 -5.06
C PHE A 463 25.95 -1.57 -4.27
N TRP A 464 26.49 -1.91 -3.09
CA TRP A 464 27.37 -1.01 -2.32
C TRP A 464 28.61 -1.76 -1.84
N CYS A 465 29.72 -1.03 -1.67
CA CYS A 465 31.02 -1.61 -1.35
C CYS A 465 31.38 -1.43 0.12
N VAL A 466 31.51 -2.55 0.85
CA VAL A 466 31.92 -2.58 2.26
C VAL A 466 33.40 -2.96 2.38
N ALA A 467 34.13 -2.34 3.31
CA ALA A 467 35.52 -2.74 3.58
C ALA A 467 35.56 -4.16 4.15
N SER A 468 36.31 -5.06 3.52
CA SER A 468 36.44 -6.48 3.95
C SER A 468 37.66 -6.71 4.84
N SER A 469 38.68 -5.87 4.69
CA SER A 469 39.89 -5.79 5.51
C SER A 469 40.04 -4.41 6.17
N GLN A 470 41.09 -4.24 6.98
CA GLN A 470 41.51 -2.90 7.43
C GLN A 470 42.11 -2.15 6.24
N VAL A 471 41.30 -1.28 5.63
CA VAL A 471 41.68 -0.45 4.49
C VAL A 471 42.45 0.81 4.93
N PRO A 472 43.30 1.41 4.08
CA PRO A 472 44.03 2.64 4.41
C PRO A 472 43.08 3.80 4.73
N GLU A 473 43.55 4.73 5.55
CA GLU A 473 42.88 6.01 5.74
C GLU A 473 42.74 6.74 4.39
N ASN A 474 41.60 7.42 4.19
CA ASN A 474 41.24 8.14 2.96
C ASN A 474 41.14 7.27 1.68
N SER A 475 40.99 5.95 1.80
CA SER A 475 40.81 5.02 0.66
C SER A 475 39.38 4.89 0.12
N GLY A 476 38.43 5.67 0.63
CA GLY A 476 36.99 5.54 0.34
C GLY A 476 36.40 6.76 -0.36
N LEU A 477 35.08 6.90 -0.26
CA LEU A 477 34.35 8.12 -0.57
C LEU A 477 33.82 8.74 0.73
N LEU A 478 33.90 10.07 0.84
CA LEU A 478 33.14 10.81 1.85
C LEU A 478 31.65 10.75 1.49
N PHE A 479 30.80 10.49 2.49
CA PHE A 479 29.35 10.43 2.34
C PHE A 479 28.70 11.72 2.88
N GLY A 480 27.96 12.43 2.01
CA GLY A 480 27.35 13.74 2.29
C GLY A 480 25.83 13.67 2.44
N GLY A 481 25.31 12.53 2.90
CA GLY A 481 23.90 12.22 2.93
C GLY A 481 23.35 11.71 1.58
N LEU A 482 22.03 11.58 1.50
CA LEU A 482 21.32 11.13 0.30
C LEU A 482 19.95 11.81 0.19
N PHE A 483 19.36 11.79 -1.01
CA PHE A 483 18.01 12.28 -1.26
C PHE A 483 17.34 11.51 -2.40
N SER A 484 16.05 11.73 -2.59
CA SER A 484 15.28 11.17 -3.71
C SER A 484 14.25 12.16 -4.22
N SER A 485 13.52 11.83 -5.28
CA SER A 485 12.39 12.65 -5.76
C SER A 485 11.28 12.88 -4.70
N LYS A 486 11.24 12.08 -3.62
CA LYS A 486 10.27 12.21 -2.50
C LYS A 486 10.90 12.58 -1.15
N SER A 487 12.23 12.76 -1.06
CA SER A 487 12.92 13.01 0.21
C SER A 487 14.06 14.01 0.03
N ILE A 488 14.20 14.96 0.96
CA ILE A 488 15.33 15.91 1.00
C ILE A 488 16.56 15.27 1.64
N ASN A 489 17.75 15.81 1.34
CA ASN A 489 18.97 15.51 2.10
C ASN A 489 18.97 16.38 3.37
N PRO A 490 18.99 15.82 4.59
CA PRO A 490 19.00 16.64 5.80
C PRO A 490 20.26 17.52 5.94
N MET A 491 21.37 17.18 5.27
CA MET A 491 22.59 18.01 5.24
C MET A 491 22.44 19.32 4.48
N THR A 492 21.47 19.42 3.56
CA THR A 492 21.20 20.65 2.77
C THR A 492 19.78 21.18 2.98
N ASN A 493 18.92 20.41 3.64
CA ASN A 493 17.46 20.60 3.72
C ASN A 493 16.78 20.74 2.33
N ALA A 494 17.40 20.19 1.29
CA ALA A 494 16.95 20.30 -0.10
C ALA A 494 17.19 18.99 -0.88
N GLN A 495 16.66 18.89 -2.09
CA GLN A 495 16.98 17.79 -3.03
C GLN A 495 18.32 18.07 -3.76
N SER A 496 19.40 18.23 -2.99
CA SER A 496 20.73 18.60 -3.47
C SER A 496 21.86 18.02 -2.61
N CYS A 497 23.07 17.96 -3.17
CA CYS A 497 24.28 17.62 -2.43
C CYS A 497 24.95 18.85 -1.79
N PRO A 498 25.75 18.68 -0.73
CA PRO A 498 26.58 19.74 -0.17
C PRO A 498 27.63 20.26 -1.17
N ALA A 499 28.23 21.42 -0.86
CA ALA A 499 29.35 21.94 -1.66
C ALA A 499 30.53 20.95 -1.64
N GLY A 500 31.12 20.69 -2.81
CA GLY A 500 32.19 19.69 -3.00
C GLY A 500 31.71 18.24 -3.17
N TYR A 501 30.39 17.99 -3.21
CA TYR A 501 29.81 16.65 -3.39
C TYR A 501 29.06 16.50 -4.72
N PHE A 502 29.16 15.31 -5.33
CA PHE A 502 28.43 14.94 -6.54
C PHE A 502 27.48 13.75 -6.31
N PRO A 503 26.34 13.65 -7.03
CA PRO A 503 25.35 12.60 -6.82
C PRO A 503 25.65 11.34 -7.64
N LEU A 504 25.68 10.18 -6.98
CA LEU A 504 25.59 8.86 -7.63
C LEU A 504 24.13 8.42 -7.71
N ARG A 505 23.71 7.91 -8.87
CA ARG A 505 22.37 7.31 -9.06
C ARG A 505 22.32 5.92 -8.43
N LEU A 506 21.25 5.62 -7.71
CA LEU A 506 20.97 4.26 -7.22
C LEU A 506 19.46 4.02 -7.24
N PHE A 507 19.04 2.78 -7.51
CA PHE A 507 17.67 2.44 -7.88
C PHE A 507 17.21 3.32 -9.05
N GLU A 508 15.91 3.65 -9.15
CA GLU A 508 15.43 4.62 -10.15
C GLU A 508 15.71 6.08 -9.80
N ASN A 509 15.72 6.40 -8.50
CA ASN A 509 15.36 7.74 -8.00
C ASN A 509 16.21 8.22 -6.81
N LEU A 510 17.14 7.39 -6.29
CA LEU A 510 18.05 7.79 -5.20
C LEU A 510 19.25 8.53 -5.77
N LYS A 511 19.68 9.58 -5.06
CA LYS A 511 20.94 10.29 -5.28
C LYS A 511 21.74 10.25 -4.00
N VAL A 512 22.84 9.50 -4.03
CA VAL A 512 23.80 9.37 -2.93
C VAL A 512 24.88 10.42 -3.14
N CYS A 513 25.04 11.35 -2.20
CA CYS A 513 26.02 12.42 -2.33
C CYS A 513 27.40 11.95 -1.86
N VAL A 514 28.37 11.97 -2.76
CA VAL A 514 29.75 11.52 -2.49
C VAL A 514 30.78 12.60 -2.79
N SER A 515 31.94 12.53 -2.14
CA SER A 515 33.12 13.30 -2.51
C SER A 515 34.40 12.46 -2.37
N GLN A 516 35.40 12.82 -3.17
CA GLN A 516 36.79 12.35 -3.08
C GLN A 516 37.71 13.44 -2.48
N ASP A 517 37.18 14.65 -2.26
CA ASP A 517 37.92 15.79 -1.72
C ASP A 517 37.94 15.72 -0.18
N TYR A 518 39.06 15.23 0.35
CA TYR A 518 39.27 15.09 1.79
C TYR A 518 39.57 16.42 2.52
N GLU A 519 39.77 17.53 1.80
CA GLU A 519 40.03 18.85 2.38
C GLU A 519 38.75 19.69 2.46
N LEU A 520 38.06 19.90 1.34
CA LEU A 520 36.82 20.67 1.28
C LEU A 520 35.60 19.83 1.67
N GLY A 521 35.57 18.55 1.27
CA GLY A 521 34.43 17.66 1.51
C GLY A 521 34.26 17.25 2.98
N SER A 522 35.37 17.20 3.74
CA SER A 522 35.39 16.78 5.16
C SER A 522 34.42 17.59 6.03
N ARG A 523 34.22 18.88 5.72
CA ARG A 523 33.25 19.78 6.41
C ARG A 523 31.81 19.25 6.45
N PHE A 524 31.40 18.48 5.44
CA PHE A 524 30.04 17.95 5.31
C PHE A 524 30.00 16.41 5.31
N ALA A 525 31.11 15.76 5.67
CA ALA A 525 31.19 14.30 5.74
C ALA A 525 30.43 13.79 6.97
N VAL A 526 29.42 12.94 6.77
CA VAL A 526 28.69 12.30 7.86
C VAL A 526 29.14 10.84 8.02
N PRO A 527 29.43 10.36 9.24
CA PRO A 527 29.83 8.98 9.46
C PRO A 527 28.75 8.02 8.99
N PHE A 528 29.12 7.12 8.07
CA PHE A 528 28.23 6.18 7.41
C PHE A 528 28.37 4.77 8.00
N GLY A 529 27.25 4.17 8.40
CA GLY A 529 27.19 2.86 9.07
C GLY A 529 26.67 1.73 8.19
N GLY A 530 26.44 1.96 6.89
CA GLY A 530 26.04 0.94 5.92
C GLY A 530 24.62 1.08 5.35
N PHE A 531 24.34 0.30 4.29
CA PHE A 531 23.01 0.10 3.71
C PHE A 531 22.47 -1.31 4.02
N PHE A 532 21.15 -1.45 4.07
CA PHE A 532 20.46 -2.75 4.07
C PHE A 532 19.05 -2.65 3.49
N SER A 533 18.39 -3.78 3.25
CA SER A 533 17.07 -3.83 2.61
C SER A 533 16.11 -4.80 3.31
N CYS A 534 14.89 -4.92 2.78
CA CYS A 534 13.95 -5.94 3.24
C CYS A 534 14.50 -7.37 3.04
N THR A 535 15.41 -7.60 2.09
CA THR A 535 16.02 -8.91 1.77
C THR A 535 17.40 -9.09 2.40
N VAL A 536 18.34 -8.16 2.22
CA VAL A 536 19.73 -8.24 2.74
C VAL A 536 19.91 -7.47 4.05
N GLY A 537 20.79 -7.95 4.93
CA GLY A 537 21.22 -7.22 6.14
C GLY A 537 22.48 -6.39 5.92
N ASN A 538 22.94 -5.76 7.00
CA ASN A 538 24.15 -4.93 7.03
C ASN A 538 25.32 -5.73 7.63
N PRO A 539 26.40 -6.01 6.90
CA PRO A 539 27.56 -6.75 7.43
C PRO A 539 28.40 -5.96 8.45
N LEU A 540 28.16 -4.65 8.62
CA LEU A 540 28.89 -3.82 9.57
C LEU A 540 28.40 -3.93 11.04
N VAL A 541 27.31 -4.67 11.30
CA VAL A 541 26.73 -4.78 12.66
C VAL A 541 27.63 -5.60 13.58
N ASP A 542 28.08 -6.78 13.13
CA ASP A 542 28.92 -7.71 13.90
C ASP A 542 30.01 -8.34 13.02
N PRO A 543 31.19 -7.69 12.86
CA PRO A 543 32.25 -8.16 11.98
C PRO A 543 32.94 -9.46 12.45
N ALA A 544 32.67 -9.91 13.68
CA ALA A 544 33.14 -11.18 14.24
C ALA A 544 32.15 -12.34 13.98
N ILE A 545 30.84 -12.10 14.05
CA ILE A 545 29.83 -13.17 13.93
C ILE A 545 29.61 -13.55 12.46
N SER A 546 29.74 -12.59 11.53
CA SER A 546 29.49 -12.81 10.10
C SER A 546 30.63 -13.49 9.33
N ARG A 547 31.66 -14.03 10.00
CA ARG A 547 32.83 -14.66 9.35
C ARG A 547 32.85 -16.19 9.50
N ASP A 548 32.46 -16.71 10.66
CA ASP A 548 32.66 -18.12 11.00
C ASP A 548 31.45 -19.04 10.71
N LEU A 549 30.27 -18.46 10.46
CA LEU A 549 29.10 -19.17 9.94
C LEU A 549 28.50 -18.39 8.76
N GLY A 550 28.00 -19.11 7.75
CA GLY A 550 27.29 -18.54 6.59
C GLY A 550 25.88 -17.99 6.90
N ALA A 551 25.70 -17.40 8.09
CA ALA A 551 24.45 -16.77 8.50
C ALA A 551 24.27 -15.41 7.82
N PRO A 552 23.04 -15.04 7.39
CA PRO A 552 22.78 -13.73 6.80
C PRO A 552 22.96 -12.61 7.84
N SER A 553 23.58 -11.50 7.42
CA SER A 553 23.82 -10.35 8.30
C SER A 553 22.53 -9.76 8.89
N LEU A 554 22.63 -9.12 10.05
CA LEU A 554 21.49 -8.52 10.74
C LEU A 554 20.97 -7.27 10.00
N LYS A 555 19.64 -7.10 10.00
CA LYS A 555 18.94 -5.93 9.41
C LYS A 555 18.83 -4.79 10.43
N LYS A 556 19.98 -4.37 10.96
CA LYS A 556 20.12 -3.31 11.97
C LYS A 556 21.25 -2.35 11.56
N CYS A 557 21.36 -1.23 12.26
CA CYS A 557 22.57 -0.41 12.26
C CYS A 557 23.60 -0.89 13.29
N PRO A 558 24.90 -0.61 13.09
CA PRO A 558 25.94 -0.86 14.08
C PRO A 558 25.76 0.02 15.33
N GLY A 559 26.45 -0.33 16.42
CA GLY A 559 26.41 0.46 17.66
C GLY A 559 26.77 1.94 17.43
N GLY A 560 25.94 2.86 17.94
CA GLY A 560 26.13 4.32 17.77
C GLY A 560 25.61 4.90 16.44
N PHE A 561 24.95 4.09 15.60
CA PHE A 561 24.32 4.53 14.36
C PHE A 561 22.79 4.36 14.44
N SER A 562 22.05 5.34 13.93
CA SER A 562 20.58 5.32 13.81
C SER A 562 20.15 4.87 12.42
N GLN A 563 19.01 4.17 12.34
CA GLN A 563 18.42 3.76 11.08
C GLN A 563 17.63 4.91 10.44
N HIS A 564 17.96 5.24 9.19
CA HIS A 564 17.19 6.15 8.37
C HIS A 564 16.69 5.44 7.09
N PRO A 565 15.44 5.65 6.66
CA PRO A 565 14.93 5.06 5.42
C PRO A 565 15.42 5.85 4.20
N ALA A 566 16.04 5.19 3.22
CA ALA A 566 16.51 5.81 1.98
C ALA A 566 15.36 5.94 0.95
N LEU A 567 14.66 4.83 0.71
CA LEU A 567 13.49 4.75 -0.17
C LEU A 567 12.66 3.48 0.09
N ILE A 568 11.49 3.42 -0.55
CA ILE A 568 10.70 2.20 -0.69
C ILE A 568 10.57 1.94 -2.19
N SER A 569 10.95 0.73 -2.63
CA SER A 569 10.99 0.32 -4.03
C SER A 569 10.14 -0.94 -4.18
N ASP A 570 9.01 -0.87 -4.88
CA ASP A 570 8.03 -1.96 -5.07
C ASP A 570 7.72 -2.78 -3.80
N GLY A 571 7.49 -2.07 -2.69
CA GLY A 571 7.16 -2.70 -1.40
C GLY A 571 8.37 -3.30 -0.63
N CYS A 572 9.60 -3.00 -1.05
CA CYS A 572 10.81 -3.25 -0.25
C CYS A 572 11.39 -1.93 0.26
N GLN A 573 11.53 -1.77 1.59
CA GLN A 573 12.25 -0.64 2.17
C GLN A 573 13.77 -0.87 2.07
N VAL A 574 14.49 0.15 1.61
CA VAL A 574 15.94 0.25 1.69
C VAL A 574 16.27 1.28 2.78
N SER A 575 17.12 0.89 3.72
CA SER A 575 17.53 1.74 4.85
C SER A 575 19.05 1.94 4.83
N TYR A 576 19.49 3.03 5.46
CA TYR A 576 20.88 3.40 5.62
C TYR A 576 21.14 3.84 7.05
N CYS A 577 22.39 3.72 7.48
CA CYS A 577 22.82 4.03 8.84
C CYS A 577 23.73 5.26 8.83
N VAL A 578 23.47 6.21 9.71
CA VAL A 578 24.37 7.34 10.01
C VAL A 578 24.52 7.48 11.52
N LYS A 579 25.54 8.23 11.96
CA LYS A 579 25.76 8.50 13.39
C LYS A 579 24.46 8.94 14.09
N SER A 580 24.14 8.31 15.22
CA SER A 580 23.02 8.73 16.08
C SER A 580 23.17 10.19 16.52
N GLY A 581 22.05 10.88 16.74
CA GLY A 581 22.04 12.32 17.04
C GLY A 581 22.28 13.26 15.85
N LEU A 582 22.67 12.77 14.67
CA LEU A 582 23.09 13.64 13.55
C LEU A 582 21.92 14.13 12.67
N PHE A 583 20.87 13.30 12.47
CA PHE A 583 19.63 13.67 11.75
C PHE A 583 18.40 13.68 12.67
N THR A 584 18.58 13.97 13.96
CA THR A 584 17.52 13.84 14.97
C THR A 584 16.78 15.15 15.26
N GLY A 585 17.14 16.25 14.58
CA GLY A 585 16.38 17.50 14.60
C GLY A 585 15.13 17.50 13.70
N GLY A 586 14.43 18.63 13.70
CA GLY A 586 13.24 18.86 12.87
C GLY A 586 11.92 18.47 13.55
N SER A 587 10.85 18.40 12.76
CA SER A 587 9.53 17.92 13.19
C SER A 587 9.45 16.39 13.15
N LEU A 588 8.56 15.80 13.95
CA LEU A 588 8.20 14.38 13.81
C LEU A 588 7.67 14.11 12.39
N PRO A 589 8.06 13.00 11.73
CA PRO A 589 7.58 12.68 10.40
C PRO A 589 6.07 12.33 10.41
N PRO A 590 5.30 12.73 9.39
CA PRO A 590 3.93 12.25 9.22
C PRO A 590 3.92 10.75 8.87
N ALA A 591 2.78 10.10 9.10
CA ALA A 591 2.58 8.71 8.68
C ALA A 591 2.70 8.59 7.15
N ARG A 592 3.50 7.63 6.69
CA ARG A 592 3.63 7.24 5.29
C ARG A 592 2.40 6.43 4.90
N LEU A 593 1.49 7.08 4.17
CA LEU A 593 0.26 6.45 3.72
C LEU A 593 0.52 5.52 2.51
N PRO A 594 -0.24 4.44 2.34
CA PRO A 594 -0.26 3.67 1.10
C PRO A 594 -0.81 4.50 -0.08
N PRO A 595 -0.62 4.06 -1.34
CA PRO A 595 0.12 2.88 -1.77
C PRO A 595 1.64 3.09 -1.79
N PHE A 596 2.37 2.00 -1.56
CA PHE A 596 3.84 1.94 -1.56
C PHE A 596 4.40 1.37 -2.88
N THR A 597 3.54 0.72 -3.63
CA THR A 597 3.77 0.22 -5.00
C THR A 597 3.19 1.19 -6.03
N ARG A 598 3.71 1.16 -7.27
CA ARG A 598 3.02 1.78 -8.42
C ARG A 598 2.03 0.78 -9.03
N PRO A 599 0.94 1.23 -9.67
CA PRO A 599 0.14 0.33 -10.49
C PRO A 599 1.00 -0.21 -11.66
N PRO A 600 0.95 -1.52 -11.97
CA PRO A 600 1.75 -2.09 -13.06
C PRO A 600 1.24 -1.64 -14.43
N LEU A 601 2.15 -1.49 -15.40
CA LEU A 601 1.78 -1.24 -16.79
C LEU A 601 1.20 -2.52 -17.41
N MET A 602 -0.10 -2.49 -17.75
CA MET A 602 -0.81 -3.67 -18.26
C MET A 602 -0.74 -3.75 -19.79
N SER A 603 -0.03 -4.75 -20.32
CA SER A 603 -0.34 -5.30 -21.64
C SER A 603 -1.64 -6.13 -21.55
N GLN A 604 -2.41 -6.20 -22.64
CA GLN A 604 -3.84 -6.55 -22.62
C GLN A 604 -4.17 -8.05 -22.39
N ALA A 605 -3.24 -8.85 -21.86
CA ALA A 605 -3.44 -10.28 -21.62
C ALA A 605 -4.05 -10.54 -20.22
N ALA A 606 -5.21 -11.19 -20.18
CA ALA A 606 -5.87 -11.64 -18.96
C ALA A 606 -6.11 -13.16 -19.02
N THR A 607 -5.85 -13.88 -17.92
CA THR A 607 -6.03 -15.34 -17.84
C THR A 607 -7.36 -15.68 -17.18
N ASN A 608 -8.37 -15.97 -17.99
CA ASN A 608 -9.73 -16.28 -17.52
C ASN A 608 -9.78 -17.59 -16.70
N THR A 609 -9.72 -17.50 -15.37
CA THR A 609 -9.86 -18.66 -14.47
C THR A 609 -11.33 -19.10 -14.37
N VAL A 610 -11.66 -20.29 -14.90
CA VAL A 610 -13.04 -20.81 -14.97
C VAL A 610 -13.41 -21.73 -13.79
N ILE A 611 -12.43 -22.38 -13.15
CA ILE A 611 -12.65 -23.38 -12.09
C ILE A 611 -11.71 -23.12 -10.91
N VAL A 612 -12.24 -23.20 -9.67
CA VAL A 612 -11.45 -23.21 -8.44
C VAL A 612 -11.80 -24.46 -7.63
N THR A 613 -10.83 -25.35 -7.43
CA THR A 613 -10.99 -26.60 -6.67
C THR A 613 -10.26 -26.52 -5.33
N ASN A 614 -10.81 -27.11 -4.26
CA ASN A 614 -10.05 -27.44 -3.06
C ASN A 614 -9.89 -28.96 -2.95
N SER A 615 -8.63 -29.43 -2.98
CA SER A 615 -8.27 -30.84 -2.83
C SER A 615 -8.66 -31.45 -1.48
N GLU A 616 -8.62 -30.68 -0.40
CA GLU A 616 -8.93 -31.16 0.96
C GLU A 616 -10.40 -31.55 1.13
N ASN A 617 -11.31 -30.76 0.53
CA ASN A 617 -12.75 -30.87 0.73
C ASN A 617 -13.50 -31.41 -0.50
N ALA A 618 -12.79 -31.73 -1.59
CA ALA A 618 -13.31 -32.09 -2.93
C ALA A 618 -14.29 -31.09 -3.58
N ARG A 619 -14.62 -29.98 -2.91
CA ARG A 619 -15.55 -28.95 -3.42
C ARG A 619 -14.87 -28.17 -4.54
N SER A 620 -15.59 -28.07 -5.66
CA SER A 620 -15.16 -27.35 -6.85
C SER A 620 -16.18 -26.27 -7.18
N TRP A 621 -15.70 -25.08 -7.49
CA TRP A 621 -16.50 -23.94 -7.93
C TRP A 621 -16.25 -23.69 -9.41
N ILE A 622 -17.30 -23.29 -10.14
CA ILE A 622 -17.27 -22.97 -11.57
C ILE A 622 -17.81 -21.54 -11.71
N LYS A 623 -17.09 -20.68 -12.45
CA LYS A 623 -17.55 -19.31 -12.78
C LYS A 623 -18.44 -19.39 -14.01
N ASP A 624 -19.64 -18.84 -13.93
CA ASP A 624 -20.59 -18.85 -15.04
C ASP A 624 -20.12 -17.93 -16.18
N SER A 625 -20.27 -18.38 -17.43
CA SER A 625 -19.78 -17.63 -18.60
C SER A 625 -20.67 -16.46 -19.02
N GLN A 626 -21.92 -16.40 -18.53
CA GLN A 626 -22.88 -15.33 -18.84
C GLN A 626 -23.07 -14.36 -17.67
N THR A 627 -23.14 -14.86 -16.43
CA THR A 627 -23.33 -14.00 -15.24
C THR A 627 -22.04 -13.61 -14.54
N HIS A 628 -20.92 -14.28 -14.85
CA HIS A 628 -19.63 -14.17 -14.15
C HIS A 628 -19.67 -14.47 -12.65
N GLN A 629 -20.77 -15.03 -12.14
CA GLN A 629 -20.91 -15.43 -10.73
C GLN A 629 -20.31 -16.81 -10.50
N TRP A 630 -19.79 -17.03 -9.28
CA TRP A 630 -19.28 -18.32 -8.84
C TRP A 630 -20.42 -19.20 -8.33
N ARG A 631 -20.54 -20.43 -8.85
CA ARG A 631 -21.44 -21.46 -8.32
C ARG A 631 -20.69 -22.74 -7.95
N LEU A 632 -21.21 -23.48 -6.97
CA LEU A 632 -20.70 -24.81 -6.64
C LEU A 632 -20.98 -25.74 -7.82
N GLY A 633 -19.94 -26.34 -8.39
CA GLY A 633 -20.03 -27.18 -9.58
C GLY A 633 -20.27 -28.65 -9.24
N GLU A 634 -21.20 -29.28 -9.96
CA GLU A 634 -21.43 -30.72 -9.85
C GLU A 634 -20.27 -31.52 -10.46
N PRO A 635 -19.96 -32.75 -9.98
CA PRO A 635 -18.88 -33.58 -10.53
C PRO A 635 -18.98 -33.85 -12.05
N ILE A 636 -20.20 -33.86 -12.60
CA ILE A 636 -20.47 -34.10 -14.03
C ILE A 636 -20.22 -32.82 -14.87
N GLU A 637 -20.47 -31.64 -14.30
CA GLU A 637 -20.12 -30.36 -14.93
C GLU A 637 -18.61 -30.12 -14.84
N LEU A 638 -18.01 -30.39 -13.67
CA LEU A 638 -16.57 -30.32 -13.46
C LEU A 638 -15.80 -31.13 -14.50
N ARG A 639 -16.23 -32.38 -14.77
CA ARG A 639 -15.61 -33.24 -15.79
C ARG A 639 -15.75 -32.66 -17.20
N ARG A 640 -16.91 -32.09 -17.55
CA ARG A 640 -17.11 -31.40 -18.85
C ARG A 640 -16.21 -30.17 -18.98
N ALA A 641 -16.12 -29.34 -17.96
CA ALA A 641 -15.30 -28.13 -17.98
C ALA A 641 -13.78 -28.45 -17.97
N MET A 642 -13.35 -29.47 -17.22
CA MET A 642 -11.96 -29.94 -17.23
C MET A 642 -11.51 -30.44 -18.61
N ASN A 643 -12.37 -31.15 -19.34
CA ASN A 643 -12.06 -31.60 -20.71
C ASN A 643 -11.82 -30.41 -21.66
N VAL A 644 -12.59 -29.32 -21.53
CA VAL A 644 -12.39 -28.09 -22.33
C VAL A 644 -11.09 -27.38 -21.96
N ILE A 645 -10.70 -27.37 -20.67
CA ILE A 645 -9.50 -26.68 -20.19
C ILE A 645 -8.20 -27.43 -20.53
N HIS A 646 -8.20 -28.77 -20.49
CA HIS A 646 -6.99 -29.56 -20.74
C HIS A 646 -6.75 -29.86 -22.23
N GLY A 647 -7.79 -29.81 -23.05
CA GLY A 647 -7.72 -29.95 -24.50
C GLY A 647 -7.54 -31.38 -25.00
N ASP A 648 -8.39 -31.81 -25.94
CA ASP A 648 -8.11 -33.01 -26.74
C ASP A 648 -6.83 -32.80 -27.56
N GLY A 649 -5.95 -33.79 -27.56
CA GLY A 649 -4.84 -33.86 -28.51
C GLY A 649 -5.40 -33.95 -29.93
N GLY A 650 -5.24 -32.88 -30.71
CA GLY A 650 -6.06 -32.58 -31.89
C GLY A 650 -6.14 -33.67 -32.96
N GLY A 651 -7.14 -34.55 -32.85
CA GLY A 651 -7.57 -35.46 -33.91
C GLY A 651 -8.75 -34.88 -34.68
N LEU A 652 -8.67 -34.85 -36.02
CA LEU A 652 -9.81 -34.51 -36.87
C LEU A 652 -10.94 -35.54 -36.67
N SER A 653 -12.16 -35.05 -36.43
CA SER A 653 -13.37 -35.90 -36.45
C SER A 653 -13.43 -36.71 -37.75
N GLY A 654 -13.63 -38.02 -37.65
CA GLY A 654 -13.47 -38.96 -38.77
C GLY A 654 -14.31 -38.61 -40.01
N GLY A 655 -15.48 -37.98 -39.83
CA GLY A 655 -16.30 -37.48 -40.94
C GLY A 655 -15.65 -36.37 -41.75
N ALA A 656 -14.88 -35.46 -41.11
CA ALA A 656 -14.16 -34.40 -41.79
C ALA A 656 -12.96 -34.95 -42.58
N ALA A 657 -12.21 -35.89 -41.99
CA ALA A 657 -11.09 -36.57 -42.66
C ALA A 657 -11.56 -37.35 -43.90
N ALA A 658 -12.68 -38.08 -43.79
CA ALA A 658 -13.29 -38.77 -44.92
C ALA A 658 -13.72 -37.81 -46.05
N GLY A 659 -14.43 -36.72 -45.70
CA GLY A 659 -14.90 -35.73 -46.68
C GLY A 659 -13.77 -35.09 -47.49
N VAL A 660 -12.69 -34.65 -46.83
CA VAL A 660 -11.52 -34.07 -47.51
C VAL A 660 -10.83 -35.09 -48.42
N THR A 661 -10.68 -36.34 -47.96
CA THR A 661 -10.01 -37.40 -48.75
C THR A 661 -10.80 -37.74 -50.03
N VAL A 662 -12.13 -37.81 -49.96
CA VAL A 662 -12.99 -38.04 -51.14
C VAL A 662 -12.97 -36.84 -52.09
N GLY A 663 -12.99 -35.61 -51.56
CA GLY A 663 -12.89 -34.40 -52.38
C GLY A 663 -11.57 -34.29 -53.16
N VAL A 664 -10.44 -34.55 -52.50
CA VAL A 664 -9.12 -34.48 -53.15
C VAL A 664 -8.95 -35.59 -54.19
N THR A 665 -9.35 -36.82 -53.89
CA THR A 665 -9.19 -37.96 -54.82
C THR A 665 -10.06 -37.84 -56.07
N THR A 666 -11.29 -37.33 -55.95
CA THR A 666 -12.17 -37.08 -57.11
C THR A 666 -11.64 -35.97 -58.01
N ILE A 667 -11.15 -34.86 -57.44
CA ILE A 667 -10.50 -33.78 -58.22
C ILE A 667 -9.27 -34.31 -58.96
N LEU A 668 -8.42 -35.09 -58.30
CA LEU A 668 -7.20 -35.66 -58.90
C LEU A 668 -7.52 -36.57 -60.10
N ALA A 669 -8.56 -37.41 -59.98
CA ALA A 669 -9.01 -38.28 -61.07
C ALA A 669 -9.54 -37.51 -62.29
N VAL A 670 -10.24 -36.38 -62.07
CA VAL A 670 -10.69 -35.49 -63.16
C VAL A 670 -9.51 -34.82 -63.88
N VAL A 671 -8.51 -34.34 -63.14
CA VAL A 671 -7.30 -33.73 -63.74
C VAL A 671 -6.51 -34.76 -64.57
N ILE A 672 -6.33 -35.99 -64.05
CA ILE A 672 -5.61 -37.06 -64.75
C ILE A 672 -6.34 -37.48 -66.03
N THR A 673 -7.67 -37.65 -65.99
CA THR A 673 -8.46 -38.02 -67.18
C THR A 673 -8.46 -36.93 -68.25
N LEU A 674 -8.51 -35.65 -67.86
CA LEU A 674 -8.36 -34.52 -68.79
C LEU A 674 -6.96 -34.48 -69.44
N ALA A 675 -5.89 -34.72 -68.67
CA ALA A 675 -4.53 -34.77 -69.19
C ALA A 675 -4.32 -35.93 -70.20
N ILE A 676 -4.88 -37.11 -69.91
CA ILE A 676 -4.86 -38.27 -70.82
C ILE A 676 -5.67 -37.98 -72.10
N TYR A 677 -6.81 -37.30 -71.99
CA TYR A 677 -7.61 -36.91 -73.15
C TYR A 677 -6.89 -35.88 -74.04
N GLY A 678 -6.29 -34.85 -73.44
CA GLY A 678 -5.52 -33.84 -74.15
C GLY A 678 -4.31 -34.42 -74.91
N THR A 679 -3.50 -35.24 -74.24
CA THR A 679 -2.33 -35.87 -74.86
C THR A 679 -2.69 -36.86 -75.98
N ARG A 680 -3.78 -37.63 -75.82
CA ARG A 680 -4.31 -38.49 -76.90
C ARG A 680 -4.88 -37.70 -78.08
N LYS A 681 -5.44 -36.51 -77.85
CA LYS A 681 -5.95 -35.63 -78.92
C LYS A 681 -4.82 -34.96 -79.71
N PHE A 682 -3.72 -34.58 -79.06
CA PHE A 682 -2.55 -34.00 -79.74
C PHE A 682 -1.76 -35.03 -80.57
N LYS A 683 -1.53 -36.26 -80.05
CA LYS A 683 -0.79 -37.31 -80.79
C LYS A 683 -1.45 -37.81 -82.08
N LYS A 684 -2.66 -37.34 -82.41
CA LYS A 684 -3.39 -37.72 -83.65
C LYS A 684 -3.29 -36.69 -84.80
N LYS A 685 -2.45 -35.66 -84.69
CA LYS A 685 -2.44 -34.53 -85.65
C LYS A 685 -1.08 -34.13 -86.25
N ALA A 686 0.00 -34.87 -86.00
CA ALA A 686 1.33 -34.53 -86.53
C ALA A 686 2.16 -35.79 -86.86
N TYR A 687 1.99 -36.32 -88.09
CA TYR A 687 2.97 -37.19 -88.78
C TYR A 687 2.62 -37.25 -90.28
N GLN A 688 3.30 -36.46 -91.10
CA GLN A 688 3.32 -36.52 -92.57
C GLN A 688 4.54 -35.71 -93.08
N ALA A 689 5.30 -36.23 -94.06
CA ALA A 689 6.58 -35.72 -94.59
C ALA A 689 7.77 -35.71 -93.57
N ILE A 690 8.95 -36.32 -93.77
CA ILE A 690 9.60 -37.08 -94.86
C ILE A 690 9.95 -36.22 -96.10
N GLU A 691 11.22 -36.02 -96.51
CA GLU A 691 12.55 -36.28 -95.87
C GLU A 691 13.65 -35.33 -96.48
N GLU A 692 14.95 -35.58 -96.74
CA GLU A 692 15.88 -36.74 -96.76
C GLU A 692 17.38 -36.28 -96.68
N ARG A 693 18.31 -37.15 -96.24
CA ARG A 693 19.78 -37.29 -96.63
C ARG A 693 20.81 -36.11 -96.65
N GLN A 694 22.14 -36.33 -96.54
CA GLN A 694 23.01 -37.38 -95.90
C GLN A 694 24.52 -36.99 -95.92
N SER A 695 25.33 -37.63 -95.04
CA SER A 695 26.83 -37.76 -95.09
C SER A 695 27.66 -36.47 -94.80
N LEU A 696 28.94 -36.48 -94.38
CA LEU A 696 30.03 -37.50 -94.34
C LEU A 696 30.67 -37.66 -92.92
N VAL A 697 31.83 -38.33 -92.81
CA VAL A 697 32.38 -38.99 -91.58
C VAL A 697 33.75 -38.38 -91.07
N PRO A 698 34.50 -38.88 -90.04
CA PRO A 698 35.17 -38.01 -89.06
C PRO A 698 36.73 -38.06 -89.05
N GLY A 699 37.38 -37.36 -88.08
CA GLY A 699 38.85 -37.30 -87.92
C GLY A 699 39.37 -37.26 -86.47
N THR A 700 39.96 -38.38 -86.06
CA THR A 700 40.84 -38.72 -84.90
C THR A 700 41.71 -37.65 -84.19
N ALA A 701 41.58 -37.62 -82.85
CA ALA A 701 42.56 -37.97 -81.79
C ALA A 701 44.05 -37.51 -81.80
N ALA A 702 44.50 -37.00 -80.63
CA ALA A 702 45.85 -37.13 -80.00
C ALA A 702 45.79 -36.48 -78.57
N THR A 703 45.74 -37.18 -77.42
CA THR A 703 46.74 -38.00 -76.67
C THR A 703 47.76 -37.22 -75.82
N GLY A 704 47.74 -37.49 -74.50
CA GLY A 704 48.84 -37.26 -73.55
C GLY A 704 48.74 -36.00 -72.65
N ASP A 705 49.16 -36.02 -71.37
CA ASP A 705 49.38 -37.19 -70.50
C ASP A 705 49.35 -36.81 -68.99
N THR A 706 49.36 -37.81 -68.10
CA THR A 706 49.87 -37.90 -66.69
C THR A 706 50.18 -36.61 -65.86
N THR A 707 50.00 -36.51 -64.53
CA THR A 707 49.79 -37.54 -63.45
C THR A 707 49.34 -36.93 -62.09
N TYR A 708 49.09 -37.83 -61.11
CA TYR A 708 49.15 -37.67 -59.64
C TYR A 708 48.05 -36.91 -58.86
N GLN A 709 47.08 -37.71 -58.41
CA GLN A 709 46.59 -37.88 -57.02
C GLN A 709 46.89 -36.78 -55.97
N GLU A 710 45.84 -36.39 -55.25
CA GLU A 710 45.74 -36.77 -53.83
C GLU A 710 44.28 -37.13 -53.47
N GLN A 711 44.07 -37.90 -52.40
CA GLN A 711 42.82 -38.63 -52.15
C GLN A 711 42.53 -38.77 -50.63
N GLY A 712 41.31 -38.43 -50.19
CA GLY A 712 40.90 -38.49 -48.77
C GLY A 712 40.11 -37.23 -48.35
N GLN A 713 38.78 -37.13 -48.47
CA GLN A 713 37.67 -37.98 -48.01
C GLN A 713 37.33 -37.83 -46.51
N SER A 714 36.52 -36.79 -46.20
CA SER A 714 35.23 -36.84 -45.46
C SER A 714 35.13 -37.52 -44.06
N PRO A 715 33.97 -37.49 -43.38
CA PRO A 715 33.21 -36.29 -42.96
C PRO A 715 32.78 -36.33 -41.48
N ALA A 716 32.41 -35.18 -40.91
CA ALA A 716 31.46 -35.04 -39.79
C ALA A 716 30.90 -33.60 -39.78
#